data_AF-R9P0U4-F1
#
_entry.id   AF-R9P0U4-F1
#
_cell.length_a   1.000
_cell.length_b   1.000
_cell.length_c   1.000
_cell.angle_alpha   90.00
_cell.angle_beta   90.00
_cell.angle_gamma   90.00
#
_symmetry.space_group_name_H-M   'P 1'
#
loop_
_entity.id
_entity.type
_entity.pdbx_description
1 polymer ?
#
loop_
_entity_poly.entity_id
_entity_poly.type
_entity_poly.pdbx_seq_one_letter_code
_entity_poly.pdbx_strand_id
1 'polypeptide(L)'
;MSSASSLPAPSRGARILRTRLVLLGLPGFIALVLLTNAFYRRDVSSQPINDSAALASDAAQEDLRRDECWAQWFRAGTICKHPPRAWSRQDKLDLIWVWSNSSLRPHGDDASSDLLRYSWRSAQQHMQSGFGTVTLLTPDADVGAAAAAAAAESGACTNAYQDDRRAMYSGQRPCWLAPSDPVYRPPSLLHHRQVACSEGSDLSSDACSSASIVGASAAASTSMLLAAQAPQLSDVRLVTASHHIFAEPVSSADFWNPLYGLTFRISADASQVGDMASAPVAGTDDVPIFRANTLLDHRFGARSRRKLVDLPLSISKPVLLELQQIWPKELSSIQPTVDLASLHAHYTIERFREALLWSFLVAKHDIDGDGVYSAQEASALLHDLGLKDLSKPTFPPVYTPVRTTNDESTVAKNLERAGLYVRRSHQSMQSSMDGSAMYRPRVSDEEQGSALCQVHSDCVAPLLQSTSSKVRPSVSELFGHIVQQKTACGDCMLLHLVGQSGKQGLSAFLPPPDLVMPSLTTLPLTSTFKDSDFSIKPFSAGKEAKRLDVVTALLARYAHSVILIEPHITPTMANRSATALDLTYLELSSSSAVSFKQHGPPSDPHHDEDPWIWTRYVRAWLGTRFPFAMRFESPTTEL
;
A
#
# COMPACT_ATOMS: atom_id res chain seq x y z
N MET A 1 19.66 -36.71 89.51
CA MET A 1 20.28 -35.39 89.26
C MET A 1 20.33 -35.20 87.75
N SER A 2 19.88 -34.03 87.31
CA SER A 2 19.38 -33.72 85.96
C SER A 2 20.48 -33.16 85.06
N SER A 3 20.51 -33.53 83.77
CA SER A 3 21.23 -32.77 82.74
C SER A 3 20.45 -32.82 81.42
N ALA A 4 19.71 -31.75 81.16
CA ALA A 4 19.01 -31.50 79.91
C ALA A 4 19.97 -30.87 78.88
N SER A 5 19.98 -31.42 77.66
CA SER A 5 20.71 -30.89 76.50
C SER A 5 19.87 -29.87 75.74
N SER A 6 20.28 -28.60 75.74
CA SER A 6 19.67 -27.51 74.97
C SER A 6 20.32 -27.38 73.58
N LEU A 7 19.51 -27.43 72.52
CA LEU A 7 19.89 -27.08 71.14
C LEU A 7 19.98 -25.55 70.96
N PRO A 8 20.93 -25.02 70.15
CA PRO A 8 21.04 -23.59 69.93
C PRO A 8 20.02 -23.09 68.90
N ALA A 9 19.41 -21.94 69.19
CA ALA A 9 18.49 -21.23 68.31
C ALA A 9 19.22 -20.63 67.09
N PRO A 10 18.61 -20.64 65.89
CA PRO A 10 19.20 -20.04 64.69
C PRO A 10 19.27 -18.51 64.80
N SER A 11 20.42 -17.97 64.43
CA SER A 11 20.77 -16.55 64.53
C SER A 11 19.84 -15.65 63.70
N ARG A 12 19.37 -14.56 64.33
CA ARG A 12 18.48 -13.53 63.74
C ARG A 12 19.05 -12.89 62.46
N GLY A 13 20.36 -12.96 62.22
CA GLY A 13 21.00 -12.41 61.02
C GLY A 13 20.60 -13.10 59.71
N ALA A 14 20.35 -14.42 59.74
CA ALA A 14 20.02 -15.18 58.52
C ALA A 14 18.61 -14.87 58.00
N ARG A 15 17.68 -14.45 58.86
CA ARG A 15 16.32 -14.06 58.44
C ARG A 15 16.31 -12.70 57.74
N ILE A 16 17.08 -11.72 58.23
CA ILE A 16 17.11 -10.36 57.67
C ILE A 16 17.74 -10.35 56.27
N LEU A 17 18.76 -11.18 56.03
CA LEU A 17 19.38 -11.30 54.70
C LEU A 17 18.45 -11.96 53.69
N ARG A 18 17.71 -13.00 54.09
CA ARG A 18 16.70 -13.64 53.22
C ARG A 18 15.58 -12.69 52.83
N THR A 19 15.08 -11.86 53.75
CA THR A 19 14.00 -10.92 53.43
C THR A 19 14.45 -9.82 52.46
N ARG A 20 15.69 -9.33 52.58
CA ARG A 20 16.23 -8.30 51.65
C ARG A 20 16.55 -8.85 50.25
N LEU A 21 17.01 -10.10 50.15
CA LEU A 21 17.26 -10.75 48.86
C LEU A 21 15.96 -11.05 48.10
N VAL A 22 14.88 -11.38 48.83
CA VAL A 22 13.55 -11.55 48.24
C VAL A 22 12.91 -10.20 47.87
N LEU A 23 13.06 -9.15 48.69
CA LEU A 23 12.48 -7.83 48.42
C LEU A 23 13.14 -7.05 47.27
N LEU A 24 14.40 -7.35 46.92
CA LEU A 24 15.10 -6.74 45.78
C LEU A 24 15.18 -7.68 44.57
N GLY A 25 15.28 -8.99 44.79
CA GLY A 25 15.34 -9.99 43.73
C GLY A 25 13.99 -10.19 43.03
N LEU A 26 12.87 -10.13 43.76
CA LEU A 26 11.55 -10.36 43.18
C LEU A 26 11.11 -9.21 42.23
N PRO A 27 11.26 -7.91 42.58
CA PRO A 27 10.97 -6.83 41.64
C PRO A 27 11.92 -6.81 40.45
N GLY A 28 13.21 -7.13 40.65
CA GLY A 28 14.18 -7.26 39.55
C GLY A 28 13.84 -8.42 38.61
N PHE A 29 13.42 -9.56 39.15
CA PHE A 29 12.97 -10.71 38.36
C PHE A 29 11.64 -10.44 37.67
N ILE A 30 10.67 -9.78 38.33
CA ILE A 30 9.41 -9.38 37.72
C ILE A 30 9.67 -8.35 36.60
N ALA A 31 10.56 -7.37 36.81
CA ALA A 31 10.97 -6.44 35.76
C ALA A 31 11.66 -7.17 34.60
N LEU A 32 12.55 -8.13 34.88
CA LEU A 32 13.20 -8.95 33.87
C LEU A 32 12.19 -9.82 33.10
N VAL A 33 11.21 -10.42 33.79
CA VAL A 33 10.16 -11.23 33.19
C VAL A 33 9.18 -10.36 32.38
N LEU A 34 8.85 -9.17 32.85
CA LEU A 34 8.00 -8.23 32.11
C LEU A 34 8.74 -7.64 30.91
N LEU A 35 10.03 -7.32 31.04
CA LEU A 35 10.88 -6.88 29.95
C LEU A 35 11.08 -8.00 28.93
N THR A 36 11.40 -9.22 29.35
CA THR A 36 11.50 -10.36 28.44
C THR A 36 10.16 -10.71 27.82
N ASN A 37 9.05 -10.71 28.56
CA ASN A 37 7.72 -10.99 27.99
C ASN A 37 7.23 -9.87 27.05
N ALA A 38 7.59 -8.61 27.30
CA ALA A 38 7.40 -7.52 26.35
C ALA A 38 8.30 -7.68 25.11
N PHE A 39 9.53 -8.15 25.29
CA PHE A 39 10.48 -8.49 24.22
C PHE A 39 10.05 -9.75 23.42
N TYR A 40 9.29 -10.66 24.06
CA TYR A 40 8.78 -11.91 23.49
C TYR A 40 7.34 -11.78 22.95
N ARG A 41 6.73 -10.58 22.99
CA ARG A 41 5.44 -10.34 22.35
C ARG A 41 5.58 -10.41 20.83
N ARG A 42 5.43 -11.65 20.34
CA ARG A 42 5.08 -12.04 18.98
C ARG A 42 6.07 -11.56 17.93
N ASP A 43 7.20 -12.26 17.91
CA ASP A 43 8.15 -12.27 16.79
C ASP A 43 7.38 -12.52 15.48
N VAL A 44 7.36 -11.51 14.60
CA VAL A 44 6.70 -11.55 13.28
C VAL A 44 7.25 -12.70 12.41
N SER A 45 8.39 -13.28 12.79
CA SER A 45 9.15 -14.29 12.04
C SER A 45 8.70 -15.75 12.19
N SER A 46 7.71 -16.09 13.03
CA SER A 46 7.35 -17.50 13.30
C SER A 46 5.95 -17.89 12.80
N GLN A 47 5.90 -18.89 11.90
CA GLN A 47 4.68 -19.54 11.41
C GLN A 47 4.52 -20.94 12.04
N PRO A 48 3.30 -21.35 12.42
CA PRO A 48 2.91 -22.76 12.47
C PRO A 48 2.26 -23.21 11.14
N ILE A 49 2.51 -24.45 10.75
CA ILE A 49 2.07 -25.09 9.50
C ILE A 49 0.96 -26.12 9.78
N ASN A 50 -0.05 -26.08 8.90
CA ASN A 50 -1.05 -27.09 8.48
C ASN A 50 -1.99 -27.74 9.48
N ASP A 51 -3.28 -27.57 9.20
CA ASP A 51 -4.26 -28.66 9.20
C ASP A 51 -5.12 -28.54 7.93
N SER A 52 -5.03 -29.50 7.01
CA SER A 52 -5.81 -29.52 5.77
C SER A 52 -6.27 -30.92 5.41
N ALA A 53 -7.56 -31.21 5.67
CA ALA A 53 -8.25 -32.36 5.07
C ALA A 53 -9.81 -32.30 5.06
N ALA A 54 -10.47 -31.17 5.35
CA ALA A 54 -11.95 -31.13 5.45
C ALA A 54 -12.66 -29.98 4.66
N LEU A 55 -12.01 -29.39 3.65
CA LEU A 55 -12.24 -27.97 3.30
C LEU A 55 -13.16 -27.64 2.09
N ALA A 56 -13.57 -28.61 1.26
CA ALA A 56 -14.18 -28.26 -0.04
C ALA A 56 -15.63 -27.71 0.04
N SER A 57 -16.50 -28.27 0.90
CA SER A 57 -17.87 -27.76 1.06
C SER A 57 -17.95 -26.50 1.92
N ASP A 58 -17.02 -26.36 2.89
CA ASP A 58 -16.90 -25.16 3.74
C ASP A 58 -16.41 -23.96 2.91
N ALA A 59 -15.50 -24.18 1.95
CA ALA A 59 -14.97 -23.13 1.08
C ALA A 59 -16.04 -22.47 0.20
N ALA A 60 -16.91 -23.25 -0.45
CA ALA A 60 -17.97 -22.68 -1.30
C ALA A 60 -19.00 -21.88 -0.49
N GLN A 61 -19.30 -22.33 0.74
CA GLN A 61 -20.19 -21.60 1.64
C GLN A 61 -19.54 -20.32 2.19
N GLU A 62 -18.24 -20.35 2.49
CA GLU A 62 -17.48 -19.16 2.85
C GLU A 62 -17.38 -18.14 1.71
N ASP A 63 -17.25 -18.60 0.46
CA ASP A 63 -17.25 -17.73 -0.71
C ASP A 63 -18.58 -16.99 -0.86
N LEU A 64 -19.71 -17.70 -0.76
CA LEU A 64 -21.05 -17.08 -0.79
C LEU A 64 -21.25 -16.07 0.35
N ARG A 65 -20.83 -16.43 1.58
CA ARG A 65 -20.89 -15.51 2.73
C ARG A 65 -20.05 -14.26 2.49
N ARG A 66 -18.86 -14.42 1.90
CA ARG A 66 -17.97 -13.31 1.59
C ARG A 66 -18.63 -12.37 0.57
N ASP A 67 -19.26 -12.89 -0.48
CA ASP A 67 -19.95 -12.08 -1.48
C ASP A 67 -21.13 -11.31 -0.86
N GLU A 68 -21.95 -11.95 -0.02
CA GLU A 68 -23.05 -11.29 0.71
C GLU A 68 -22.53 -10.18 1.65
N CYS A 69 -21.44 -10.45 2.36
CA CYS A 69 -20.82 -9.49 3.26
C CYS A 69 -20.17 -8.33 2.52
N TRP A 70 -19.60 -8.55 1.33
CA TRP A 70 -19.10 -7.49 0.45
C TRP A 70 -20.23 -6.59 -0.05
N ALA A 71 -21.33 -7.20 -0.50
CA ALA A 71 -22.52 -6.45 -0.90
C ALA A 71 -23.03 -5.56 0.25
N GLN A 72 -23.07 -6.08 1.48
CA GLN A 72 -23.46 -5.29 2.65
C GLN A 72 -22.45 -4.19 2.99
N TRP A 73 -21.15 -4.49 2.94
CA TRP A 73 -20.09 -3.53 3.21
C TRP A 73 -20.17 -2.34 2.26
N PHE A 74 -20.23 -2.57 0.95
CA PHE A 74 -20.30 -1.48 0.00
C PHE A 74 -21.65 -0.75 0.04
N ARG A 75 -22.76 -1.47 0.26
CA ARG A 75 -24.08 -0.83 0.31
C ARG A 75 -24.27 0.05 1.54
N ALA A 76 -23.96 -0.46 2.72
CA ALA A 76 -24.30 0.18 4.00
C ALA A 76 -23.09 0.69 4.79
N GLY A 77 -21.87 0.28 4.44
CA GLY A 77 -20.66 0.53 5.21
C GLY A 77 -20.62 -0.22 6.54
N THR A 78 -21.41 -1.28 6.69
CA THR A 78 -21.51 -2.05 7.94
C THR A 78 -21.10 -3.49 7.74
N ILE A 79 -20.47 -4.07 8.76
CA ILE A 79 -20.12 -5.48 8.75
C ILE A 79 -21.39 -6.33 8.90
N CYS A 80 -21.48 -7.37 8.08
CA CYS A 80 -22.57 -8.35 8.12
C CYS A 80 -22.68 -9.04 9.50
N LYS A 81 -23.85 -9.65 9.75
CA LYS A 81 -24.13 -10.29 11.05
C LYS A 81 -23.22 -11.49 11.31
N HIS A 82 -22.84 -12.20 10.25
CA HIS A 82 -22.01 -13.40 10.28
C HIS A 82 -20.86 -13.23 9.29
N PRO A 83 -19.80 -12.50 9.66
CA PRO A 83 -18.66 -12.27 8.79
C PRO A 83 -17.99 -13.57 8.36
N PRO A 84 -17.45 -13.65 7.13
CA PRO A 84 -16.66 -14.79 6.71
C PRO A 84 -15.42 -14.92 7.60
N ARG A 85 -14.86 -16.13 7.70
CA ARG A 85 -13.61 -16.35 8.43
C ARG A 85 -12.44 -15.58 7.80
N ALA A 86 -12.46 -15.47 6.48
CA ALA A 86 -11.46 -14.74 5.70
C ALA A 86 -12.13 -13.82 4.67
N TRP A 87 -11.87 -12.52 4.76
CA TRP A 87 -12.38 -11.51 3.83
C TRP A 87 -11.62 -11.46 2.51
N SER A 88 -10.42 -12.04 2.49
CA SER A 88 -9.62 -12.23 1.30
C SER A 88 -8.90 -13.58 1.40
N ARG A 89 -8.27 -14.04 0.31
CA ARG A 89 -7.41 -15.23 0.36
C ARG A 89 -6.13 -15.03 1.16
N GLN A 90 -5.83 -13.78 1.52
CA GLN A 90 -4.64 -13.35 2.23
C GLN A 90 -5.01 -12.90 3.65
N ASP A 91 -4.45 -13.59 4.65
CA ASP A 91 -4.69 -13.28 6.07
C ASP A 91 -3.59 -12.40 6.68
N LYS A 92 -2.41 -12.35 6.05
CA LYS A 92 -1.22 -11.64 6.52
C LYS A 92 -0.60 -10.83 5.40
N LEU A 93 0.04 -9.71 5.74
CA LEU A 93 0.75 -8.85 4.80
C LEU A 93 2.22 -9.24 4.75
N ASP A 94 2.65 -9.87 3.66
CA ASP A 94 4.07 -10.17 3.44
C ASP A 94 4.90 -8.89 3.28
N LEU A 95 6.14 -8.95 3.75
CA LEU A 95 7.07 -7.83 3.82
C LEU A 95 8.25 -8.09 2.89
N ILE A 96 8.60 -7.09 2.08
CA ILE A 96 9.75 -7.15 1.19
C ILE A 96 10.60 -5.89 1.33
N TRP A 97 11.79 -6.06 1.88
CA TRP A 97 12.82 -5.03 1.89
C TRP A 97 13.56 -5.03 0.58
N VAL A 98 13.66 -3.88 -0.05
CA VAL A 98 14.47 -3.68 -1.25
C VAL A 98 15.80 -3.05 -0.86
N TRP A 99 16.89 -3.65 -1.33
CA TRP A 99 18.24 -3.16 -1.10
C TRP A 99 18.92 -2.90 -2.45
N SER A 100 19.45 -1.69 -2.65
CA SER A 100 19.98 -1.25 -3.94
C SER A 100 21.50 -1.13 -3.96
N ASN A 101 22.03 -1.16 -5.19
CA ASN A 101 23.41 -1.41 -5.59
C ASN A 101 24.44 -0.28 -5.34
N SER A 102 24.08 0.81 -4.64
CA SER A 102 25.06 1.86 -4.31
C SER A 102 26.18 1.35 -3.38
N SER A 103 26.00 0.18 -2.77
CA SER A 103 26.95 -0.55 -1.93
C SER A 103 28.14 -1.21 -2.65
N LEU A 104 28.20 -1.23 -3.99
CA LEU A 104 29.27 -1.91 -4.75
C LEU A 104 30.59 -1.13 -4.91
N ARG A 105 30.75 0.03 -4.27
CA ARG A 105 32.07 0.70 -4.26
C ARG A 105 32.91 0.11 -3.13
N PRO A 106 34.06 -0.53 -3.42
CA PRO A 106 34.90 -1.20 -2.41
C PRO A 106 35.44 -0.28 -1.30
N HIS A 107 35.28 1.05 -1.44
CA HIS A 107 35.82 2.07 -0.54
C HIS A 107 34.80 3.14 -0.10
N GLY A 108 33.49 2.89 -0.18
CA GLY A 108 32.52 3.82 0.40
C GLY A 108 31.08 3.47 0.09
N ASP A 109 30.39 2.85 1.06
CA ASP A 109 29.19 3.41 1.71
C ASP A 109 28.59 2.39 2.69
N ASP A 110 29.13 2.36 3.92
CA ASP A 110 28.58 1.63 5.08
C ASP A 110 27.14 2.11 5.43
N ALA A 111 26.77 3.32 4.97
CA ALA A 111 25.51 4.00 5.27
C ALA A 111 24.25 3.24 4.85
N SER A 112 24.21 2.66 3.64
CA SER A 112 23.01 1.95 3.13
C SER A 112 22.78 0.62 3.86
N SER A 113 23.86 -0.09 4.15
CA SER A 113 23.85 -1.32 4.95
C SER A 113 23.41 -1.04 6.39
N ASP A 114 23.88 0.05 6.97
CA ASP A 114 23.46 0.51 8.31
C ASP A 114 22.01 0.97 8.34
N LEU A 115 21.55 1.70 7.32
CA LEU A 115 20.15 2.08 7.19
C LEU A 115 19.25 0.86 7.19
N LEU A 116 19.57 -0.14 6.37
CA LEU A 116 18.83 -1.41 6.34
C LEU A 116 18.79 -2.07 7.72
N ARG A 117 19.94 -2.10 8.42
CA ARG A 117 20.05 -2.65 9.78
C ARG A 117 19.08 -1.96 10.75
N TYR A 118 19.08 -0.62 10.77
CA TYR A 118 18.20 0.15 11.65
C TYR A 118 16.74 0.12 11.20
N SER A 119 16.47 0.04 9.90
CA SER A 119 15.14 -0.21 9.35
C SER A 119 14.56 -1.51 9.91
N TRP A 120 15.35 -2.58 9.90
CA TRP A 120 14.91 -3.86 10.46
C TRP A 120 14.80 -3.86 11.98
N ARG A 121 15.71 -3.21 12.71
CA ARG A 121 15.55 -3.03 14.17
C ARG A 121 14.29 -2.25 14.52
N SER A 122 14.01 -1.18 13.77
CA SER A 122 12.79 -0.39 13.94
C SER A 122 11.53 -1.23 13.63
N ALA A 123 11.60 -2.07 12.60
CA ALA A 123 10.54 -3.01 12.27
C ALA A 123 10.33 -4.05 13.38
N GLN A 124 11.40 -4.64 13.91
CA GLN A 124 11.33 -5.58 15.05
C GLN A 124 10.70 -4.92 16.28
N GLN A 125 11.01 -3.64 16.52
CA GLN A 125 10.49 -2.90 17.67
C GLN A 125 9.02 -2.50 17.50
N HIS A 126 8.61 -2.10 16.30
CA HIS A 126 7.34 -1.41 16.09
C HIS A 126 6.30 -2.19 15.26
N MET A 127 6.69 -3.17 14.45
CA MET A 127 5.74 -3.98 13.68
C MET A 127 5.18 -5.09 14.56
N GLN A 128 3.86 -5.04 14.80
CA GLN A 128 3.20 -5.95 15.73
C GLN A 128 2.46 -7.09 15.01
N SER A 129 1.20 -6.85 14.64
CA SER A 129 0.27 -7.91 14.24
C SER A 129 -0.13 -7.84 12.77
N GLY A 130 -0.39 -9.00 12.18
CA GLY A 130 -0.91 -9.15 10.82
C GLY A 130 0.12 -9.16 9.71
N PHE A 131 1.40 -9.14 10.06
CA PHE A 131 2.49 -9.29 9.10
C PHE A 131 2.81 -10.76 8.83
N GLY A 132 3.24 -11.03 7.61
CA GLY A 132 3.56 -12.35 7.07
C GLY A 132 5.05 -12.62 7.06
N THR A 133 5.51 -13.18 5.95
CA THR A 133 6.92 -13.50 5.73
C THR A 133 7.74 -12.22 5.54
N VAL A 134 9.01 -12.27 5.96
CA VAL A 134 9.98 -11.18 5.77
C VAL A 134 10.99 -11.60 4.72
N THR A 135 11.11 -10.81 3.66
CA THR A 135 11.99 -11.07 2.54
C THR A 135 12.91 -9.88 2.29
N LEU A 136 14.18 -10.15 2.02
CA LEU A 136 15.15 -9.17 1.55
C LEU A 136 15.41 -9.43 0.06
N LEU A 137 15.10 -8.45 -0.78
CA LEU A 137 15.39 -8.47 -2.21
C LEU A 137 16.71 -7.72 -2.47
N THR A 138 17.71 -8.42 -3.00
CA THR A 138 19.06 -7.90 -3.20
C THR A 138 19.56 -8.08 -4.63
N PRO A 139 20.48 -7.24 -5.10
CA PRO A 139 21.16 -7.44 -6.37
C PRO A 139 22.10 -8.65 -6.31
N ASP A 140 22.41 -9.18 -7.50
CA ASP A 140 23.30 -10.31 -7.71
C ASP A 140 24.30 -10.05 -8.83
N ALA A 141 25.41 -10.79 -8.82
CA ALA A 141 26.42 -10.76 -9.85
C ALA A 141 26.64 -12.16 -10.43
N ASP A 142 26.92 -12.21 -11.73
CA ASP A 142 27.39 -13.44 -12.38
C ASP A 142 28.86 -13.67 -12.00
N VAL A 143 29.05 -14.58 -11.06
CA VAL A 143 30.34 -15.08 -10.63
C VAL A 143 30.23 -16.58 -10.82
N GLY A 144 30.75 -17.10 -11.93
CA GLY A 144 30.66 -18.52 -12.27
C GLY A 144 30.99 -19.45 -11.10
N ALA A 145 30.49 -20.69 -11.13
CA ALA A 145 30.40 -21.59 -9.96
C ALA A 145 31.65 -21.68 -9.06
N ALA A 146 32.86 -21.64 -9.65
CA ALA A 146 34.12 -21.66 -8.89
C ALA A 146 34.37 -20.37 -8.08
N ALA A 147 34.00 -19.20 -8.63
CA ALA A 147 34.12 -17.91 -7.95
C ALA A 147 33.05 -17.73 -6.86
N ALA A 148 31.82 -18.22 -7.10
CA ALA A 148 30.77 -18.23 -6.07
C ALA A 148 31.15 -19.11 -4.86
N ALA A 149 31.75 -20.27 -5.11
CA ALA A 149 32.26 -21.14 -4.04
C ALA A 149 33.41 -20.48 -3.25
N ALA A 150 34.36 -19.83 -3.93
CA ALA A 150 35.45 -19.11 -3.29
C ALA A 150 34.98 -17.86 -2.50
N ALA A 151 33.92 -17.17 -2.97
CA ALA A 151 33.31 -16.06 -2.26
C ALA A 151 32.65 -16.51 -0.94
N ALA A 152 31.98 -17.67 -0.95
CA ALA A 152 31.40 -18.27 0.25
C ALA A 152 32.46 -18.69 1.28
N GLU A 153 33.62 -19.20 0.82
CA GLU A 153 34.73 -19.61 1.70
C GLU A 153 35.55 -18.44 2.27
N SER A 154 35.61 -17.30 1.56
CA SER A 154 36.41 -16.13 1.96
C SER A 154 35.73 -15.22 3.01
N GLY A 155 34.52 -15.58 3.48
CA GLY A 155 33.74 -14.73 4.38
C GLY A 155 33.22 -13.45 3.71
N ALA A 156 33.19 -13.41 2.37
CA ALA A 156 32.63 -12.29 1.62
C ALA A 156 31.12 -12.18 1.90
N CYS A 157 30.61 -10.94 1.98
CA CYS A 157 29.20 -10.63 2.27
C CYS A 157 28.27 -10.94 1.09
N THR A 158 28.23 -12.23 0.75
CA THR A 158 27.58 -12.80 -0.42
C THR A 158 26.77 -14.03 -0.01
N ASN A 159 25.87 -14.47 -0.88
CA ASN A 159 25.11 -15.70 -0.76
C ASN A 159 25.13 -16.44 -2.09
N ALA A 160 25.66 -17.65 -2.12
CA ALA A 160 25.60 -18.50 -3.30
C ALA A 160 24.21 -19.13 -3.43
N TYR A 161 23.57 -18.99 -4.59
CA TYR A 161 22.26 -19.56 -4.85
C TYR A 161 22.19 -20.16 -6.26
N GLN A 162 21.18 -21.00 -6.46
CA GLN A 162 20.87 -21.62 -7.75
C GLN A 162 19.53 -21.07 -8.25
N ASP A 163 19.48 -20.62 -9.51
CA ASP A 163 18.22 -20.18 -10.12
C ASP A 163 17.39 -21.37 -10.67
N ASP A 164 16.18 -21.09 -11.14
CA ASP A 164 15.29 -22.11 -11.73
C ASP A 164 15.91 -22.80 -12.95
N ARG A 165 16.86 -22.15 -13.62
CA ARG A 165 17.63 -22.69 -14.75
C ARG A 165 18.84 -23.49 -14.32
N ARG A 166 18.99 -23.75 -13.03
CA ARG A 166 20.10 -24.49 -12.40
C ARG A 166 21.47 -23.82 -12.53
N ALA A 167 21.52 -22.55 -12.92
CA ALA A 167 22.76 -21.79 -12.95
C ALA A 167 23.10 -21.26 -11.54
N MET A 168 24.39 -21.30 -11.20
CA MET A 168 24.91 -20.84 -9.90
C MET A 168 25.27 -19.37 -9.98
N TYR A 169 24.84 -18.61 -8.97
CA TYR A 169 25.08 -17.18 -8.83
C TYR A 169 25.56 -16.86 -7.42
N SER A 170 26.17 -15.69 -7.24
CA SER A 170 26.40 -15.15 -5.91
C SER A 170 25.71 -13.79 -5.79
N GLY A 171 24.71 -13.77 -4.91
CA GLY A 171 23.92 -12.59 -4.59
C GLY A 171 24.49 -11.82 -3.42
N GLN A 172 24.16 -10.53 -3.32
CA GLN A 172 24.61 -9.71 -2.21
C GLN A 172 23.82 -10.02 -0.94
N ARG A 173 24.51 -9.88 0.21
CA ARG A 173 23.92 -10.03 1.53
C ARG A 173 24.60 -9.06 2.50
N PRO A 174 23.87 -8.37 3.39
CA PRO A 174 24.50 -7.52 4.38
C PRO A 174 25.48 -8.33 5.25
N CYS A 175 26.69 -7.80 5.49
CA CYS A 175 27.73 -8.51 6.26
C CYS A 175 27.27 -8.85 7.68
N TRP A 176 26.50 -7.96 8.29
CA TRP A 176 25.94 -8.15 9.62
C TRP A 176 24.78 -9.15 9.64
N LEU A 177 24.19 -9.53 8.50
CA LEU A 177 23.13 -10.53 8.48
C LEU A 177 23.79 -11.90 8.70
N ALA A 178 23.31 -12.69 9.65
CA ALA A 178 23.73 -14.08 9.85
C ALA A 178 22.86 -14.99 8.97
N PRO A 179 23.46 -15.93 8.20
CA PRO A 179 22.70 -16.78 7.27
C PRO A 179 21.96 -17.92 7.98
N SER A 180 22.31 -18.20 9.23
CA SER A 180 21.74 -19.27 10.03
C SER A 180 21.78 -18.89 11.50
N ASP A 181 20.62 -18.88 12.16
CA ASP A 181 20.50 -18.86 13.62
C ASP A 181 19.87 -20.20 14.05
N PRO A 182 20.38 -20.85 15.12
CA PRO A 182 19.90 -22.18 15.52
C PRO A 182 18.47 -22.17 16.08
N VAL A 183 17.92 -21.01 16.43
CA VAL A 183 16.62 -20.85 17.07
C VAL A 183 15.62 -20.09 16.18
N TYR A 184 16.10 -19.17 15.33
CA TYR A 184 15.26 -18.31 14.49
C TYR A 184 15.52 -18.51 13.02
N ARG A 185 14.45 -18.48 12.23
CA ARG A 185 14.57 -18.44 10.78
C ARG A 185 14.93 -17.01 10.36
N PRO A 186 16.09 -16.78 9.72
CA PRO A 186 16.42 -15.47 9.20
C PRO A 186 15.43 -15.07 8.08
N PRO A 187 15.32 -13.78 7.76
CA PRO A 187 14.56 -13.31 6.60
C PRO A 187 14.94 -14.07 5.33
N SER A 188 13.94 -14.33 4.48
CA SER A 188 14.17 -14.96 3.19
C SER A 188 15.02 -14.04 2.32
N LEU A 189 16.05 -14.57 1.67
CA LEU A 189 16.85 -13.80 0.72
C LEU A 189 16.39 -14.14 -0.69
N LEU A 190 15.95 -13.13 -1.44
CA LEU A 190 15.67 -13.24 -2.87
C LEU A 190 16.63 -12.34 -3.62
N HIS A 191 17.03 -12.80 -4.80
CA HIS A 191 17.92 -12.05 -5.67
C HIS A 191 17.19 -11.52 -6.89
N HIS A 192 17.60 -10.36 -7.41
CA HIS A 192 16.94 -9.70 -8.53
C HIS A 192 16.78 -10.65 -9.72
N ARG A 193 17.85 -11.34 -10.11
CA ARG A 193 17.80 -12.33 -11.18
C ARG A 193 16.93 -13.54 -10.85
N GLN A 194 16.98 -14.03 -9.61
CA GLN A 194 16.14 -15.15 -9.18
C GLN A 194 14.66 -14.85 -9.39
N VAL A 195 14.24 -13.61 -9.08
CA VAL A 195 12.87 -13.17 -9.32
C VAL A 195 12.62 -12.96 -10.82
N ALA A 196 13.48 -12.21 -11.50
CA ALA A 196 13.30 -11.85 -12.90
C ALA A 196 13.23 -13.06 -13.84
N CYS A 197 14.01 -14.10 -13.55
CA CYS A 197 14.13 -15.31 -14.36
C CYS A 197 13.24 -16.47 -13.89
N SER A 198 12.39 -16.27 -12.87
CA SER A 198 11.54 -17.33 -12.34
C SER A 198 10.48 -17.77 -13.36
N GLU A 199 10.09 -19.05 -13.33
CA GLU A 199 9.10 -19.61 -14.28
C GLU A 199 7.71 -18.95 -14.16
N GLY A 200 7.43 -18.22 -13.07
CA GLY A 200 6.20 -17.46 -12.85
C GLY A 200 6.33 -15.94 -12.99
N SER A 201 7.46 -15.45 -13.51
CA SER A 201 7.70 -14.03 -13.77
C SER A 201 7.06 -13.63 -15.10
N ASP A 202 6.19 -12.61 -15.08
CA ASP A 202 5.62 -12.02 -16.30
C ASP A 202 6.58 -11.02 -17.00
N LEU A 203 7.86 -11.03 -16.62
CA LEU A 203 8.89 -10.17 -17.20
C LEU A 203 9.49 -10.79 -18.48
N SER A 204 9.99 -9.93 -19.37
CA SER A 204 10.60 -10.38 -20.64
C SER A 204 11.89 -11.19 -20.43
N SER A 205 12.26 -12.02 -21.40
CA SER A 205 13.57 -12.73 -21.37
C SER A 205 14.76 -11.78 -21.26
N ASP A 206 14.62 -10.58 -21.82
CA ASP A 206 15.64 -9.53 -21.78
C ASP A 206 15.71 -8.85 -20.40
N ALA A 207 14.60 -8.82 -19.66
CA ALA A 207 14.58 -8.40 -18.26
C ALA A 207 15.41 -9.36 -17.38
N CYS A 208 15.32 -10.67 -17.62
CA CYS A 208 16.13 -11.67 -16.92
C CYS A 208 17.63 -11.50 -17.17
N SER A 209 18.06 -11.21 -18.41
CA SER A 209 19.48 -10.99 -18.72
C SER A 209 20.05 -9.69 -18.17
N SER A 210 19.22 -8.64 -18.04
CA SER A 210 19.60 -7.32 -17.51
C SER A 210 19.41 -7.16 -16.00
N ALA A 211 18.75 -8.11 -15.32
CA ALA A 211 18.46 -8.08 -13.89
C ALA A 211 19.70 -7.99 -12.98
N SER A 212 20.84 -8.50 -13.43
CA SER A 212 22.10 -8.44 -12.69
C SER A 212 22.82 -7.07 -12.82
N ILE A 213 22.31 -6.14 -13.66
CA ILE A 213 22.92 -4.85 -13.98
C ILE A 213 21.99 -3.68 -13.58
N VAL A 214 21.45 -3.71 -12.36
CA VAL A 214 20.64 -2.59 -11.86
C VAL A 214 21.56 -1.50 -11.30
N GLY A 215 21.66 -0.38 -12.04
CA GLY A 215 22.33 0.85 -11.56
C GLY A 215 21.49 1.59 -10.50
N ALA A 216 22.13 2.44 -9.69
CA ALA A 216 21.53 3.06 -8.50
C ALA A 216 20.27 3.93 -8.76
N SER A 217 20.19 4.63 -9.90
CA SER A 217 19.08 5.56 -10.19
C SER A 217 17.82 4.90 -10.75
N ALA A 218 17.94 3.78 -11.47
CA ALA A 218 16.79 2.97 -11.91
C ALA A 218 16.28 2.01 -10.82
N ALA A 219 16.98 1.93 -9.68
CA ALA A 219 16.82 0.85 -8.72
C ALA A 219 15.47 0.84 -7.99
N ALA A 220 14.83 1.97 -7.70
CA ALA A 220 13.60 1.99 -6.90
C ALA A 220 12.40 1.38 -7.64
N SER A 221 12.04 1.91 -8.82
CA SER A 221 10.97 1.33 -9.66
C SER A 221 11.29 -0.11 -10.09
N THR A 222 12.55 -0.41 -10.38
CA THR A 222 13.01 -1.77 -10.70
C THR A 222 12.77 -2.71 -9.52
N SER A 223 13.21 -2.33 -8.32
CA SER A 223 13.08 -3.17 -7.13
C SER A 223 11.62 -3.32 -6.72
N MET A 224 10.78 -2.31 -6.92
CA MET A 224 9.33 -2.43 -6.71
C MET A 224 8.69 -3.39 -7.72
N LEU A 225 9.07 -3.32 -9.00
CA LEU A 225 8.58 -4.25 -10.03
C LEU A 225 8.99 -5.68 -9.71
N LEU A 226 10.25 -5.91 -9.36
CA LEU A 226 10.74 -7.22 -8.93
C LEU A 226 10.06 -7.67 -7.63
N ALA A 227 9.91 -6.78 -6.66
CA ALA A 227 9.20 -7.07 -5.43
C ALA A 227 7.78 -7.56 -5.73
N ALA A 228 7.12 -6.99 -6.73
CA ALA A 228 5.80 -7.42 -7.22
C ALA A 228 5.79 -8.79 -7.93
N GLN A 229 6.88 -9.14 -8.58
CA GLN A 229 6.99 -10.40 -9.32
C GLN A 229 7.58 -11.53 -8.46
N ALA A 230 8.08 -11.21 -7.26
CA ALA A 230 8.64 -12.19 -6.33
C ALA A 230 7.68 -13.37 -6.14
N PRO A 231 8.09 -14.59 -6.52
CA PRO A 231 7.24 -15.77 -6.40
C PRO A 231 7.04 -16.14 -4.93
N GLN A 232 5.98 -16.88 -4.63
CA GLN A 232 5.66 -17.40 -3.29
C GLN A 232 5.23 -16.37 -2.24
N LEU A 233 5.19 -15.08 -2.58
CA LEU A 233 4.61 -14.03 -1.74
C LEU A 233 3.13 -13.82 -2.05
N SER A 234 2.41 -13.27 -1.07
CA SER A 234 1.02 -12.90 -1.21
C SER A 234 0.79 -11.81 -2.26
N ASP A 235 -0.42 -11.77 -2.83
CA ASP A 235 -0.80 -10.84 -3.90
C ASP A 235 -0.55 -9.38 -3.49
N VAL A 236 -0.91 -9.03 -2.25
CA VAL A 236 -0.58 -7.73 -1.66
C VAL A 236 0.60 -7.88 -0.73
N ARG A 237 1.60 -6.99 -0.86
CA ARG A 237 2.80 -6.99 -0.01
C ARG A 237 3.21 -5.57 0.34
N LEU A 238 3.94 -5.39 1.44
CA LEU A 238 4.54 -4.12 1.83
C LEU A 238 5.97 -4.04 1.35
N VAL A 239 6.24 -3.11 0.44
CA VAL A 239 7.59 -2.80 -0.04
C VAL A 239 8.19 -1.73 0.86
N THR A 240 9.37 -2.03 1.39
CA THR A 240 10.11 -1.15 2.30
C THR A 240 11.52 -0.95 1.75
N ALA A 241 12.03 0.27 1.70
CA ALA A 241 13.41 0.55 1.32
C ALA A 241 14.34 0.54 2.55
N SER A 242 15.65 0.43 2.34
CA SER A 242 16.64 0.46 3.43
C SER A 242 16.55 1.73 4.29
N HIS A 243 16.17 2.86 3.70
CA HIS A 243 16.07 4.15 4.39
C HIS A 243 14.73 4.43 5.07
N HIS A 244 13.77 3.50 5.02
CA HIS A 244 12.48 3.64 5.72
C HIS A 244 12.59 3.13 7.16
N ILE A 245 12.18 3.95 8.13
CA ILE A 245 12.26 3.65 9.56
C ILE A 245 10.85 3.70 10.15
N PHE A 246 10.47 2.69 10.93
CA PHE A 246 9.21 2.67 11.68
C PHE A 246 9.41 3.39 13.02
N ALA A 247 8.71 4.50 13.21
CA ALA A 247 8.93 5.39 14.36
C ALA A 247 7.94 5.13 15.51
N GLU A 248 6.78 4.55 15.21
CA GLU A 248 5.72 4.22 16.16
C GLU A 248 5.13 2.82 15.88
N PRO A 249 4.45 2.18 16.85
CA PRO A 249 3.81 0.89 16.64
C PRO A 249 2.85 0.85 15.45
N VAL A 250 2.98 -0.18 14.61
CA VAL A 250 2.13 -0.42 13.43
C VAL A 250 1.61 -1.85 13.38
N SER A 251 0.47 -2.01 12.74
CA SER A 251 -0.13 -3.28 12.33
C SER A 251 -0.17 -3.39 10.80
N SER A 252 -0.48 -4.56 10.26
CA SER A 252 -0.69 -4.70 8.81
C SER A 252 -1.81 -3.79 8.30
N ALA A 253 -2.85 -3.54 9.11
CA ALA A 253 -4.00 -2.72 8.75
C ALA A 253 -3.64 -1.24 8.53
N ASP A 254 -2.46 -0.79 8.99
CA ASP A 254 -1.93 0.55 8.72
C ASP A 254 -1.35 0.69 7.29
N PHE A 255 -1.25 -0.41 6.56
CA PHE A 255 -0.74 -0.46 5.18
C PHE A 255 -1.72 -1.12 4.21
N TRP A 256 -2.41 -2.16 4.66
CA TRP A 256 -3.43 -2.86 3.89
C TRP A 256 -4.38 -3.68 4.79
N ASN A 257 -5.66 -3.68 4.45
CA ASN A 257 -6.63 -4.65 4.93
C ASN A 257 -7.70 -4.88 3.86
N PRO A 258 -8.44 -6.01 3.88
CA PRO A 258 -9.44 -6.27 2.85
C PRO A 258 -10.49 -5.16 2.73
N LEU A 259 -11.09 -4.69 3.83
CA LEU A 259 -12.23 -3.75 3.81
C LEU A 259 -11.90 -2.37 3.23
N TYR A 260 -10.73 -1.85 3.56
CA TYR A 260 -10.29 -0.49 3.20
C TYR A 260 -9.16 -0.49 2.16
N GLY A 261 -8.73 -1.67 1.74
CA GLY A 261 -7.74 -1.90 0.70
C GLY A 261 -6.35 -1.33 1.00
N LEU A 262 -5.64 -0.90 -0.06
CA LEU A 262 -4.26 -0.39 0.01
C LEU A 262 -4.24 1.01 0.64
N THR A 263 -3.29 1.26 1.56
CA THR A 263 -3.12 2.59 2.15
C THR A 263 -1.98 3.34 1.48
N PHE A 264 -2.31 4.47 0.83
CA PHE A 264 -1.36 5.37 0.19
C PHE A 264 -1.12 6.60 1.05
N ARG A 265 0.15 6.97 1.21
CA ARG A 265 0.57 8.16 1.96
C ARG A 265 0.95 9.23 0.96
N ILE A 266 0.19 10.32 0.95
CA ILE A 266 0.26 11.32 -0.09
C ILE A 266 0.52 12.68 0.56
N SER A 267 1.37 13.50 -0.04
CA SER A 267 1.68 14.82 0.50
C SER A 267 0.40 15.66 0.62
N ALA A 268 0.26 16.35 1.75
CA ALA A 268 -0.77 17.36 1.93
C ALA A 268 -0.60 18.50 0.92
N ASP A 269 0.65 18.81 0.55
CA ASP A 269 0.99 19.90 -0.37
C ASP A 269 0.48 19.62 -1.77
N ALA A 270 -0.19 20.63 -2.31
CA ALA A 270 -0.80 20.60 -3.62
C ALA A 270 0.17 20.97 -4.74
N SER A 271 1.46 20.63 -4.61
CA SER A 271 2.41 20.80 -5.70
C SER A 271 1.91 20.01 -6.89
N GLN A 272 1.35 20.74 -7.88
CA GLN A 272 0.95 20.16 -9.14
C GLN A 272 2.21 19.51 -9.70
N VAL A 273 2.18 18.19 -9.89
CA VAL A 273 3.03 17.61 -10.92
C VAL A 273 2.42 18.13 -12.22
N GLY A 274 2.93 19.28 -12.66
CA GLY A 274 2.41 20.05 -13.79
C GLY A 274 2.45 19.25 -15.09
N ASP A 275 1.92 19.86 -16.15
CA ASP A 275 2.00 19.34 -17.50
C ASP A 275 3.47 19.08 -17.89
N MET A 276 3.74 18.17 -18.83
CA MET A 276 5.11 17.84 -19.24
C MET A 276 5.84 19.07 -19.82
N ALA A 277 5.09 20.07 -20.30
CA ALA A 277 5.60 21.38 -20.72
C ALA A 277 6.15 22.24 -19.56
N SER A 278 5.76 21.93 -18.32
CA SER A 278 6.24 22.52 -17.07
C SER A 278 7.26 21.63 -16.36
N ALA A 279 7.65 20.50 -16.96
CA ALA A 279 8.59 19.58 -16.33
C ALA A 279 9.92 20.31 -16.07
N PRO A 280 10.50 20.16 -14.87
CA PRO A 280 11.82 20.68 -14.57
C PRO A 280 12.85 20.16 -15.57
N VAL A 281 13.92 20.95 -15.78
CA VAL A 281 15.03 20.63 -16.69
C VAL A 281 15.48 19.18 -16.49
N ALA A 282 15.76 18.48 -17.59
CA ALA A 282 16.25 17.10 -17.59
C ALA A 282 17.40 16.93 -16.57
N GLY A 283 17.24 16.03 -15.61
CA GLY A 283 18.19 15.81 -14.51
C GLY A 283 17.62 15.92 -13.10
N THR A 284 16.33 16.23 -12.94
CA THR A 284 15.63 16.18 -11.63
C THR A 284 14.98 14.80 -11.40
N ASP A 285 14.99 14.32 -10.15
CA ASP A 285 14.43 13.02 -9.73
C ASP A 285 12.93 12.85 -10.01
N ASP A 286 12.22 13.94 -10.35
CA ASP A 286 10.77 13.94 -10.51
C ASP A 286 10.31 13.59 -11.94
N VAL A 287 11.20 13.58 -12.96
CA VAL A 287 10.84 13.28 -14.37
C VAL A 287 10.03 11.97 -14.54
N PRO A 288 10.38 10.85 -13.88
CA PRO A 288 9.59 9.61 -13.97
C PRO A 288 8.16 9.76 -13.40
N ILE A 289 7.95 10.65 -12.43
CA ILE A 289 6.63 10.96 -11.85
C ILE A 289 5.79 11.75 -12.86
N PHE A 290 6.38 12.73 -13.55
CA PHE A 290 5.70 13.46 -14.63
C PHE A 290 5.23 12.52 -15.73
N ARG A 291 6.08 11.58 -16.17
CA ARG A 291 5.70 10.58 -17.18
C ARG A 291 4.55 9.69 -16.72
N ALA A 292 4.57 9.23 -15.47
CA ALA A 292 3.46 8.46 -14.89
C ALA A 292 2.15 9.25 -14.95
N ASN A 293 2.19 10.55 -14.61
CA ASN A 293 1.01 11.41 -14.67
C ASN A 293 0.51 11.64 -16.10
N THR A 294 1.40 11.81 -17.08
CA THR A 294 1.01 11.91 -18.49
C THR A 294 0.26 10.66 -18.96
N LEU A 295 0.73 9.46 -18.60
CA LEU A 295 0.02 8.21 -18.92
C LEU A 295 -1.38 8.17 -18.29
N LEU A 296 -1.47 8.56 -17.01
CA LEU A 296 -2.74 8.61 -16.29
C LEU A 296 -3.69 9.66 -16.87
N ASP A 297 -3.21 10.82 -17.30
CA ASP A 297 -4.01 11.87 -17.93
C ASP A 297 -4.56 11.44 -19.29
N HIS A 298 -3.75 10.77 -20.10
CA HIS A 298 -4.22 10.19 -21.36
C HIS A 298 -5.32 9.16 -21.14
N ARG A 299 -5.25 8.35 -20.07
CA ARG A 299 -6.25 7.33 -19.78
C ARG A 299 -7.50 7.87 -19.09
N PHE A 300 -7.33 8.62 -18.00
CA PHE A 300 -8.41 9.01 -17.07
C PHE A 300 -8.83 10.48 -17.19
N GLY A 301 -8.16 11.26 -18.04
CA GLY A 301 -8.38 12.69 -18.18
C GLY A 301 -7.42 13.51 -17.32
N ALA A 302 -7.12 14.72 -17.78
CA ALA A 302 -6.16 15.62 -17.15
C ALA A 302 -6.62 16.07 -15.76
N ARG A 303 -5.75 15.94 -14.75
CA ARG A 303 -6.01 16.45 -13.39
C ARG A 303 -4.75 16.60 -12.53
N SER A 304 -4.87 17.42 -11.50
CA SER A 304 -3.82 17.55 -10.48
C SER A 304 -3.74 16.29 -9.62
N ARG A 305 -2.53 15.72 -9.53
CA ARG A 305 -2.22 14.63 -8.61
C ARG A 305 -1.18 15.10 -7.58
N ARG A 306 -1.35 14.63 -6.35
CA ARG A 306 -0.44 14.92 -5.23
C ARG A 306 0.69 13.89 -5.24
N LYS A 307 1.89 14.32 -4.87
CA LYS A 307 3.06 13.44 -4.79
C LYS A 307 2.87 12.37 -3.71
N LEU A 308 3.16 11.11 -4.04
CA LEU A 308 3.27 10.04 -3.06
C LEU A 308 4.48 10.32 -2.17
N VAL A 309 4.32 10.18 -0.86
CA VAL A 309 5.44 10.32 0.06
C VAL A 309 6.30 9.06 0.01
N ASP A 310 7.62 9.23 0.01
CA ASP A 310 8.57 8.14 0.03
C ASP A 310 8.57 7.44 1.39
N LEU A 311 7.64 6.52 1.57
CA LEU A 311 7.44 5.70 2.77
C LEU A 311 7.10 4.26 2.36
N PRO A 312 7.06 3.30 3.32
CA PRO A 312 6.65 1.93 3.02
C PRO A 312 5.30 1.90 2.29
N LEU A 313 5.28 1.20 1.16
CA LEU A 313 4.17 1.20 0.21
C LEU A 313 3.61 -0.20 0.03
N SER A 314 2.30 -0.37 0.22
CA SER A 314 1.63 -1.60 -0.16
C SER A 314 1.38 -1.66 -1.66
N ILE A 315 1.73 -2.79 -2.27
CA ILE A 315 1.59 -3.01 -3.71
C ILE A 315 0.75 -4.25 -3.98
N SER A 316 -0.02 -4.22 -5.06
CA SER A 316 -0.91 -5.31 -5.47
C SER A 316 -0.39 -5.94 -6.77
N LYS A 317 -0.06 -7.25 -6.73
CA LYS A 317 0.35 -8.02 -7.92
C LYS A 317 -0.71 -7.90 -9.02
N PRO A 318 -2.00 -8.17 -8.76
CA PRO A 318 -3.01 -8.12 -9.81
C PRO A 318 -3.15 -6.75 -10.46
N VAL A 319 -2.99 -5.66 -9.69
CA VAL A 319 -3.01 -4.29 -10.23
C VAL A 319 -1.77 -4.02 -11.09
N LEU A 320 -0.60 -4.49 -10.69
CA LEU A 320 0.62 -4.34 -11.50
C LEU A 320 0.56 -5.13 -12.81
N LEU A 321 -0.08 -6.30 -12.83
CA LEU A 321 -0.32 -7.03 -14.08
C LEU A 321 -1.24 -6.25 -15.03
N GLU A 322 -2.27 -5.58 -14.51
CA GLU A 322 -3.11 -4.68 -15.31
C GLU A 322 -2.28 -3.53 -15.89
N LEU A 323 -1.40 -2.92 -15.09
CA LEU A 323 -0.52 -1.85 -15.54
C LEU A 323 0.39 -2.33 -16.69
N GLN A 324 0.99 -3.51 -16.56
CA GLN A 324 1.84 -4.11 -17.60
C GLN A 324 1.05 -4.41 -18.89
N GLN A 325 -0.22 -4.77 -18.77
CA GLN A 325 -1.10 -4.97 -19.93
C GLN A 325 -1.48 -3.64 -20.62
N ILE A 326 -1.72 -2.59 -19.84
CA ILE A 326 -2.13 -1.27 -20.34
C ILE A 326 -0.95 -0.52 -20.97
N TRP A 327 0.21 -0.54 -20.30
CA TRP A 327 1.43 0.20 -20.68
C TRP A 327 2.63 -0.75 -20.83
N PRO A 328 2.56 -1.72 -21.77
CA PRO A 328 3.61 -2.72 -21.92
C PRO A 328 4.94 -2.10 -22.37
N LYS A 329 4.93 -1.00 -23.12
CA LYS A 329 6.17 -0.36 -23.60
C LYS A 329 6.95 0.26 -22.45
N GLU A 330 6.26 0.83 -21.48
CA GLU A 330 6.82 1.52 -20.34
C GLU A 330 7.25 0.54 -19.22
N LEU A 331 6.63 -0.65 -19.17
CA LEU A 331 6.78 -1.62 -18.06
C LEU A 331 7.31 -3.02 -18.48
N SER A 332 7.63 -3.26 -19.76
CA SER A 332 8.22 -4.53 -20.23
C SER A 332 9.71 -4.68 -19.91
N SER A 333 10.38 -3.56 -19.63
CA SER A 333 11.77 -3.51 -19.18
C SER A 333 11.83 -3.62 -17.65
N ILE A 334 12.88 -4.26 -17.15
CA ILE A 334 13.18 -4.29 -15.72
C ILE A 334 13.52 -2.90 -15.16
N GLN A 335 13.85 -1.93 -16.03
CA GLN A 335 14.06 -0.52 -15.68
C GLN A 335 12.90 0.32 -16.24
N PRO A 336 11.81 0.49 -15.48
CA PRO A 336 10.69 1.31 -15.90
C PRO A 336 11.13 2.74 -16.18
N THR A 337 10.59 3.33 -17.25
CA THR A 337 10.85 4.74 -17.60
C THR A 337 10.01 5.72 -16.76
N VAL A 338 9.19 5.18 -15.86
CA VAL A 338 8.18 5.84 -15.03
C VAL A 338 8.40 5.54 -13.55
N ASP A 339 7.90 6.41 -12.68
CA ASP A 339 7.82 6.13 -11.25
C ASP A 339 6.69 5.12 -11.00
N LEU A 340 7.05 3.86 -10.73
CA LEU A 340 6.08 2.78 -10.62
C LEU A 340 5.18 2.93 -9.39
N ALA A 341 5.72 3.48 -8.30
CA ALA A 341 4.99 3.73 -7.06
C ALA A 341 3.84 4.73 -7.29
N SER A 342 4.14 5.88 -7.90
CA SER A 342 3.16 6.90 -8.25
C SER A 342 2.15 6.38 -9.27
N LEU A 343 2.62 5.67 -10.31
CA LEU A 343 1.74 5.08 -11.31
C LEU A 343 0.74 4.10 -10.67
N HIS A 344 1.22 3.17 -9.83
CA HIS A 344 0.39 2.18 -9.15
C HIS A 344 -0.62 2.81 -8.19
N ALA A 345 -0.18 3.73 -7.32
CA ALA A 345 -1.05 4.37 -6.34
C ALA A 345 -2.17 5.15 -7.03
N HIS A 346 -1.83 6.03 -7.98
CA HIS A 346 -2.82 6.85 -8.66
C HIS A 346 -3.68 6.05 -9.64
N TYR A 347 -3.13 5.03 -10.32
CA TYR A 347 -3.95 4.12 -11.12
C TYR A 347 -5.02 3.44 -10.26
N THR A 348 -4.67 2.94 -9.08
CA THR A 348 -5.64 2.31 -8.17
C THR A 348 -6.76 3.29 -7.78
N ILE A 349 -6.39 4.52 -7.43
CA ILE A 349 -7.35 5.58 -7.08
C ILE A 349 -8.29 5.91 -8.26
N GLU A 350 -7.72 6.11 -9.45
CA GLU A 350 -8.50 6.44 -10.66
C GLU A 350 -9.36 5.27 -11.14
N ARG A 351 -8.90 4.02 -10.98
CA ARG A 351 -9.70 2.83 -11.32
C ARG A 351 -10.88 2.66 -10.39
N PHE A 352 -10.73 2.96 -9.11
CA PHE A 352 -11.87 2.97 -8.20
C PHE A 352 -12.88 4.05 -8.59
N ARG A 353 -12.41 5.26 -8.97
CA ARG A 353 -13.26 6.33 -9.50
C ARG A 353 -14.02 5.90 -10.75
N GLU A 354 -13.32 5.30 -11.72
CA GLU A 354 -13.89 4.75 -12.96
C GLU A 354 -14.93 3.67 -12.64
N ALA A 355 -14.63 2.75 -11.71
CA ALA A 355 -15.54 1.69 -11.29
C ALA A 355 -16.81 2.21 -10.59
N LEU A 356 -16.72 3.27 -9.76
CA LEU A 356 -17.90 3.90 -9.16
C LEU A 356 -18.80 4.56 -10.20
N LEU A 357 -18.20 5.33 -11.11
CA LEU A 357 -18.96 5.96 -12.19
C LEU A 357 -19.56 4.91 -13.12
N TRP A 358 -18.84 3.81 -13.38
CA TRP A 358 -19.32 2.71 -14.21
C TRP A 358 -20.47 1.97 -13.51
N SER A 359 -20.35 1.72 -12.21
CA SER A 359 -21.42 1.14 -11.40
C SER A 359 -22.71 1.94 -11.51
N PHE A 360 -22.62 3.27 -11.40
CA PHE A 360 -23.79 4.14 -11.47
C PHE A 360 -24.31 4.30 -12.90
N LEU A 361 -23.47 4.73 -13.85
CA LEU A 361 -23.92 5.07 -15.20
C LEU A 361 -24.28 3.82 -16.01
N VAL A 362 -23.46 2.78 -15.91
CA VAL A 362 -23.64 1.55 -16.69
C VAL A 362 -24.40 0.51 -15.88
N ALA A 363 -23.80 -0.05 -14.84
CA ALA A 363 -24.36 -1.23 -14.18
C ALA A 363 -25.76 -0.98 -13.57
N LYS A 364 -26.00 0.21 -13.03
CA LYS A 364 -27.28 0.54 -12.39
C LYS A 364 -28.35 1.02 -13.38
N HIS A 365 -27.99 1.77 -14.41
CA HIS A 365 -28.96 2.47 -15.27
C HIS A 365 -29.11 1.91 -16.68
N ASP A 366 -28.17 1.10 -17.20
CA ASP A 366 -28.37 0.28 -18.40
C ASP A 366 -29.03 -1.04 -17.96
N ILE A 367 -30.34 -0.99 -17.71
CA ILE A 367 -31.09 -2.04 -17.00
C ILE A 367 -31.12 -3.30 -17.86
N ASP A 368 -31.47 -3.15 -19.14
CA ASP A 368 -31.55 -4.26 -20.08
C ASP A 368 -30.18 -4.66 -20.66
N GLY A 369 -29.15 -3.82 -20.50
CA GLY A 369 -27.79 -4.13 -20.92
C GLY A 369 -27.62 -4.10 -22.45
N ASP A 370 -28.42 -3.30 -23.16
CA ASP A 370 -28.35 -3.18 -24.61
C ASP A 370 -27.30 -2.16 -25.09
N GLY A 371 -26.70 -1.41 -24.15
CA GLY A 371 -25.64 -0.44 -24.40
C GLY A 371 -26.12 0.94 -24.84
N VAL A 372 -27.43 1.21 -24.84
CA VAL A 372 -28.02 2.53 -25.12
C VAL A 372 -29.07 2.90 -24.08
N TYR A 373 -29.18 4.17 -23.69
CA TYR A 373 -30.23 4.55 -22.74
C TYR A 373 -31.59 4.68 -23.43
N SER A 374 -32.57 3.94 -22.93
CA SER A 374 -33.99 4.21 -23.16
C SER A 374 -34.43 5.53 -22.47
N ALA A 375 -35.58 6.07 -22.87
CA ALA A 375 -36.12 7.28 -22.26
C ALA A 375 -36.41 7.08 -20.75
N GLN A 376 -36.79 5.87 -20.36
CA GLN A 376 -37.05 5.47 -18.99
C GLN A 376 -35.76 5.45 -18.17
N GLU A 377 -34.71 4.81 -18.68
CA GLU A 377 -33.40 4.75 -18.03
C GLU A 377 -32.75 6.13 -17.91
N ALA A 378 -32.81 6.94 -18.97
CA ALA A 378 -32.32 8.31 -18.95
C ALA A 378 -33.07 9.15 -17.90
N SER A 379 -34.40 9.04 -17.83
CA SER A 379 -35.19 9.75 -16.81
C SER A 379 -34.88 9.28 -15.40
N ALA A 380 -34.68 7.97 -15.18
CA ALA A 380 -34.31 7.41 -13.88
C ALA A 380 -32.93 7.91 -13.43
N LEU A 381 -31.95 7.90 -14.33
CA LEU A 381 -30.60 8.41 -14.09
C LEU A 381 -30.61 9.89 -13.69
N LEU A 382 -31.33 10.72 -14.47
CA LEU A 382 -31.46 12.15 -14.18
C LEU A 382 -32.15 12.40 -12.83
N HIS A 383 -33.17 11.61 -12.50
CA HIS A 383 -33.87 11.69 -11.22
C HIS A 383 -32.93 11.35 -10.05
N ASP A 384 -32.11 10.29 -10.16
CA ASP A 384 -31.13 9.92 -9.16
C ASP A 384 -30.06 11.02 -8.96
N LEU A 385 -29.69 11.73 -10.03
CA LEU A 385 -28.87 12.95 -9.96
C LEU A 385 -29.58 14.16 -9.33
N GLY A 386 -30.84 14.01 -8.90
CA GLY A 386 -31.62 15.01 -8.20
C GLY A 386 -32.44 15.93 -9.10
N LEU A 387 -32.56 15.62 -10.40
CA LEU A 387 -33.38 16.40 -11.31
C LEU A 387 -34.88 16.13 -11.05
N LYS A 388 -35.61 17.17 -10.65
CA LYS A 388 -37.05 17.06 -10.33
C LYS A 388 -37.97 17.37 -11.50
N ASP A 389 -37.53 18.21 -12.43
CA ASP A 389 -38.33 18.70 -13.56
C ASP A 389 -37.50 18.70 -14.85
N LEU A 390 -37.87 17.83 -15.79
CA LEU A 390 -37.21 17.70 -17.09
C LEU A 390 -37.42 18.94 -17.99
N SER A 391 -38.47 19.73 -17.76
CA SER A 391 -38.76 20.94 -18.54
C SER A 391 -37.84 22.11 -18.17
N LYS A 392 -37.27 22.09 -16.96
CA LYS A 392 -36.34 23.10 -16.44
C LYS A 392 -35.17 22.39 -15.74
N PRO A 393 -34.16 21.93 -16.52
CA PRO A 393 -33.10 21.08 -16.01
C PRO A 393 -32.18 21.82 -15.02
N THR A 394 -32.53 21.77 -13.74
CA THR A 394 -31.76 22.35 -12.64
C THR A 394 -31.42 21.28 -11.61
N PHE A 395 -30.12 21.01 -11.47
CA PHE A 395 -29.60 20.06 -10.49
C PHE A 395 -29.38 20.73 -9.13
N PRO A 396 -29.47 20.00 -8.00
CA PRO A 396 -29.20 20.56 -6.69
C PRO A 396 -27.71 20.94 -6.53
N PRO A 397 -27.39 21.96 -5.72
CA PRO A 397 -26.02 22.18 -5.25
C PRO A 397 -25.53 20.97 -4.43
N VAL A 398 -24.28 20.59 -4.64
CA VAL A 398 -23.62 19.49 -3.95
C VAL A 398 -22.77 20.05 -2.83
N TYR A 399 -22.92 19.50 -1.62
CA TYR A 399 -22.16 19.89 -0.43
C TYR A 399 -21.22 18.78 0.00
N THR A 400 -20.27 19.09 0.89
CA THR A 400 -19.37 18.10 1.48
C THR A 400 -20.16 16.97 2.16
N PRO A 401 -20.03 15.70 1.72
CA PRO A 401 -20.73 14.60 2.36
C PRO A 401 -20.30 14.42 3.82
N VAL A 402 -21.26 14.23 4.73
CA VAL A 402 -20.96 13.90 6.13
C VAL A 402 -20.64 12.42 6.23
N ARG A 403 -19.38 12.11 6.50
CA ARG A 403 -18.84 10.73 6.52
C ARG A 403 -18.28 10.38 7.89
N THR A 404 -18.62 9.18 8.37
CA THR A 404 -18.03 8.61 9.61
C THR A 404 -16.91 7.63 9.31
N THR A 405 -16.67 7.32 8.04
CA THR A 405 -15.57 6.45 7.59
C THR A 405 -14.18 7.05 7.78
N ASN A 406 -14.09 8.35 8.05
CA ASN A 406 -12.86 9.04 8.45
C ASN A 406 -12.61 9.04 9.97
N ASP A 407 -13.59 8.60 10.77
CA ASP A 407 -13.45 8.52 12.22
C ASP A 407 -12.70 7.25 12.61
N GLU A 408 -11.58 7.41 13.32
CA GLU A 408 -10.72 6.32 13.79
C GLU A 408 -11.52 5.27 14.58
N SER A 409 -12.47 5.70 15.42
CA SER A 409 -13.27 4.79 16.24
C SER A 409 -14.20 3.91 15.38
N THR A 410 -14.72 4.46 14.28
CA THR A 410 -15.58 3.76 13.35
C THR A 410 -14.78 2.74 12.55
N VAL A 411 -13.59 3.12 12.07
CA VAL A 411 -12.67 2.21 11.38
C VAL A 411 -12.27 1.05 12.29
N ALA A 412 -11.87 1.35 13.53
CA ALA A 412 -11.48 0.33 14.50
C ALA A 412 -12.63 -0.67 14.77
N LYS A 413 -13.84 -0.18 15.05
CA LYS A 413 -15.03 -1.04 15.29
C LYS A 413 -15.35 -1.94 14.10
N ASN A 414 -15.22 -1.41 12.88
CA ASN A 414 -15.48 -2.20 11.67
C ASN A 414 -14.43 -3.31 11.49
N LEU A 415 -13.14 -3.00 11.69
CA LEU A 415 -12.07 -3.99 11.64
C LEU A 415 -12.24 -5.08 12.72
N GLU A 416 -12.52 -4.69 13.97
CA GLU A 416 -12.76 -5.63 15.08
C GLU A 416 -13.93 -6.56 14.78
N ARG A 417 -15.07 -6.00 14.33
CA ARG A 417 -16.26 -6.78 14.01
C ARG A 417 -16.05 -7.71 12.81
N ALA A 418 -15.17 -7.34 11.89
CA ALA A 418 -14.78 -8.17 10.76
C ALA A 418 -13.76 -9.26 11.12
N GLY A 419 -13.24 -9.28 12.36
CA GLY A 419 -12.17 -10.18 12.77
C GLY A 419 -10.81 -9.84 12.18
N LEU A 420 -10.62 -8.59 11.74
CA LEU A 420 -9.39 -8.11 11.13
C LEU A 420 -8.51 -7.38 12.15
N TYR A 421 -7.21 -7.26 11.85
CA TYR A 421 -6.29 -6.47 12.67
C TYR A 421 -6.72 -5.00 12.68
N VAL A 422 -6.67 -4.39 13.86
CA VAL A 422 -6.97 -2.97 14.04
C VAL A 422 -5.72 -2.14 13.81
N ARG A 423 -5.89 -0.98 13.18
CA ARG A 423 -4.86 0.02 13.00
C ARG A 423 -4.24 0.44 14.34
N ARG A 424 -2.92 0.66 14.34
CA ARG A 424 -2.18 1.20 15.49
C ARG A 424 -1.79 2.65 15.28
N SER A 425 -1.68 3.08 14.02
CA SER A 425 -1.40 4.48 13.70
C SER A 425 -2.65 5.33 13.90
N HIS A 426 -2.50 6.44 14.62
CA HIS A 426 -3.54 7.46 14.86
C HIS A 426 -3.71 8.45 13.68
N GLN A 427 -3.07 8.17 12.54
CA GLN A 427 -3.19 9.02 11.36
C GLN A 427 -4.60 8.90 10.76
N SER A 428 -5.24 10.06 10.57
CA SER A 428 -6.53 10.16 9.89
C SER A 428 -6.40 9.66 8.45
N MET A 429 -7.40 8.89 8.01
CA MET A 429 -7.45 8.34 6.67
C MET A 429 -8.76 8.71 5.99
N GLN A 430 -8.70 8.97 4.70
CA GLN A 430 -9.85 9.01 3.81
C GLN A 430 -9.97 7.67 3.11
N SER A 431 -11.12 7.01 3.22
CA SER A 431 -11.33 5.73 2.56
C SER A 431 -11.90 5.91 1.15
N SER A 432 -11.79 4.88 0.32
CA SER A 432 -12.47 4.85 -0.98
C SER A 432 -14.00 4.91 -0.85
N MET A 433 -14.56 4.56 0.32
CA MET A 433 -16.00 4.75 0.60
C MET A 433 -16.40 6.23 0.62
N ASP A 434 -15.45 7.16 0.77
CA ASP A 434 -15.69 8.60 0.79
C ASP A 434 -15.70 9.22 -0.62
N GLY A 435 -15.61 8.40 -1.66
CA GLY A 435 -15.65 8.83 -3.06
C GLY A 435 -14.27 9.08 -3.65
N SER A 436 -14.11 10.20 -4.36
CA SER A 436 -12.85 10.53 -5.04
C SER A 436 -11.81 11.07 -4.04
N ALA A 437 -10.75 10.30 -3.79
CA ALA A 437 -9.62 10.73 -2.96
C ALA A 437 -8.86 11.95 -3.53
N MET A 438 -9.07 12.26 -4.81
CA MET A 438 -8.42 13.36 -5.52
C MET A 438 -9.28 14.63 -5.53
N TYR A 439 -10.49 14.58 -4.98
CA TYR A 439 -11.33 15.77 -4.88
C TYR A 439 -10.68 16.80 -3.95
N ARG A 440 -10.56 18.04 -4.41
CA ARG A 440 -10.18 19.19 -3.60
C ARG A 440 -11.37 20.14 -3.52
N PRO A 441 -11.85 20.48 -2.31
CA PRO A 441 -12.67 21.68 -2.14
C PRO A 441 -11.88 22.87 -2.67
N ARG A 442 -12.51 23.76 -3.45
CA ARG A 442 -11.88 25.03 -3.80
C ARG A 442 -11.72 25.83 -2.51
N VAL A 443 -10.50 26.21 -2.17
CA VAL A 443 -10.14 26.88 -0.90
C VAL A 443 -10.70 28.30 -0.81
N SER A 444 -11.21 28.87 -1.91
CA SER A 444 -12.07 30.05 -1.84
C SER A 444 -13.47 29.61 -1.43
N ASP A 445 -13.71 29.50 -0.12
CA ASP A 445 -14.96 29.85 0.57
C ASP A 445 -14.83 29.35 2.02
N GLU A 446 -14.35 30.23 2.91
CA GLU A 446 -14.47 30.07 4.37
C GLU A 446 -15.94 30.14 4.86
N GLU A 447 -16.92 30.16 3.95
CA GLU A 447 -18.32 30.04 4.30
C GLU A 447 -18.70 28.57 4.48
N GLN A 448 -18.77 28.15 5.74
CA GLN A 448 -19.52 26.96 6.14
C GLN A 448 -20.90 26.98 5.48
N GLY A 449 -21.09 26.14 4.45
CA GLY A 449 -22.36 26.04 3.72
C GLY A 449 -22.31 26.45 2.24
N SER A 450 -21.16 26.75 1.65
CA SER A 450 -21.06 26.94 0.20
C SER A 450 -21.17 25.61 -0.56
N ALA A 451 -21.80 25.64 -1.74
CA ALA A 451 -21.91 24.48 -2.60
C ALA A 451 -20.54 24.17 -3.23
N LEU A 452 -20.05 22.95 -3.03
CA LEU A 452 -18.80 22.46 -3.60
C LEU A 452 -18.80 22.43 -5.13
N CYS A 453 -19.94 22.03 -5.69
CA CYS A 453 -20.16 21.97 -7.14
C CYS A 453 -21.67 21.83 -7.44
N GLN A 454 -22.01 21.87 -8.72
CA GLN A 454 -23.34 21.55 -9.22
C GLN A 454 -23.17 20.79 -10.54
N VAL A 455 -23.94 19.71 -10.74
CA VAL A 455 -23.94 19.00 -12.03
C VAL A 455 -24.54 19.92 -13.08
N HIS A 456 -23.76 20.27 -14.10
CA HIS A 456 -24.23 21.14 -15.19
C HIS A 456 -25.04 20.33 -16.21
N SER A 457 -26.02 20.96 -16.87
CA SER A 457 -26.81 20.33 -17.93
C SER A 457 -25.95 19.73 -19.04
N ASP A 458 -24.82 20.38 -19.34
CA ASP A 458 -23.89 19.94 -20.38
C ASP A 458 -23.23 18.60 -20.06
N CYS A 459 -23.11 18.25 -18.77
CA CYS A 459 -22.58 16.96 -18.33
C CYS A 459 -23.47 15.77 -18.77
N VAL A 460 -24.77 16.04 -18.95
CA VAL A 460 -25.81 15.01 -19.20
C VAL A 460 -26.71 15.39 -20.38
N ALA A 461 -26.24 16.28 -21.26
CA ALA A 461 -27.02 16.76 -22.40
C ALA A 461 -27.59 15.64 -23.29
N PRO A 462 -26.87 14.55 -23.59
CA PRO A 462 -27.44 13.43 -24.36
C PRO A 462 -28.66 12.80 -23.68
N LEU A 463 -28.68 12.71 -22.35
CA LEU A 463 -29.81 12.17 -21.59
C LEU A 463 -31.03 13.11 -21.66
N LEU A 464 -30.81 14.42 -21.49
CA LEU A 464 -31.88 15.42 -21.58
C LEU A 464 -32.54 15.45 -22.97
N GLN A 465 -31.76 15.19 -24.02
CA GLN A 465 -32.28 15.08 -25.39
C GLN A 465 -33.07 13.79 -25.59
N SER A 466 -32.64 12.68 -24.98
CA SER A 466 -33.31 11.38 -25.10
C SER A 466 -34.71 11.35 -24.46
N THR A 467 -34.97 12.17 -23.43
CA THR A 467 -36.29 12.23 -22.81
C THR A 467 -37.32 12.96 -23.67
N SER A 468 -36.88 13.78 -24.63
CA SER A 468 -37.74 14.58 -25.50
C SER A 468 -37.73 14.13 -26.96
N SER A 469 -36.84 13.21 -27.33
CA SER A 469 -36.64 12.75 -28.71
C SER A 469 -36.58 11.22 -28.79
N LYS A 470 -36.57 10.66 -30.02
CA LYS A 470 -36.37 9.22 -30.22
C LYS A 470 -34.90 8.78 -30.20
N VAL A 471 -33.97 9.71 -29.95
CA VAL A 471 -32.53 9.42 -29.94
C VAL A 471 -32.19 8.65 -28.67
N ARG A 472 -31.54 7.48 -28.83
CA ARG A 472 -31.03 6.69 -27.72
C ARG A 472 -29.52 6.91 -27.60
N PRO A 473 -29.05 7.63 -26.57
CA PRO A 473 -27.63 7.92 -26.43
C PRO A 473 -26.87 6.66 -26.02
N SER A 474 -25.66 6.50 -26.56
CA SER A 474 -24.77 5.40 -26.19
C SER A 474 -24.32 5.51 -24.74
N VAL A 475 -24.41 4.38 -24.02
CA VAL A 475 -23.97 4.27 -22.62
C VAL A 475 -22.46 4.50 -22.52
N SER A 476 -21.69 3.86 -23.41
CA SER A 476 -20.22 3.95 -23.43
C SER A 476 -19.73 5.37 -23.76
N GLU A 477 -20.41 6.06 -24.69
CA GLU A 477 -20.05 7.44 -25.06
C GLU A 477 -20.30 8.43 -23.92
N LEU A 478 -21.47 8.35 -23.26
CA LEU A 478 -21.76 9.19 -22.10
C LEU A 478 -20.79 8.90 -20.95
N PHE A 479 -20.52 7.61 -20.70
CA PHE A 479 -19.56 7.19 -19.69
C PHE A 479 -18.18 7.80 -19.95
N GLY A 480 -17.66 7.73 -21.19
CA GLY A 480 -16.40 8.36 -21.56
C GLY A 480 -16.38 9.88 -21.46
N HIS A 481 -17.51 10.50 -21.80
CA HIS A 481 -17.68 11.93 -21.62
C HIS A 481 -17.50 12.36 -20.16
N ILE A 482 -18.12 11.64 -19.22
CA ILE A 482 -18.11 11.97 -17.78
C ILE A 482 -16.78 11.56 -17.11
N VAL A 483 -16.25 10.39 -17.46
CA VAL A 483 -15.07 9.83 -16.79
C VAL A 483 -13.80 10.55 -17.21
N GLN A 484 -13.60 10.76 -18.51
CA GLN A 484 -12.32 11.22 -19.08
C GLN A 484 -12.38 12.65 -19.62
N GLN A 485 -13.42 13.01 -20.40
CA GLN A 485 -13.45 14.31 -21.10
C GLN A 485 -13.85 15.47 -20.18
N LYS A 486 -14.80 15.21 -19.26
CA LYS A 486 -15.33 16.16 -18.29
C LYS A 486 -15.16 15.62 -16.88
N THR A 487 -13.92 15.40 -16.46
CA THR A 487 -13.58 14.84 -15.14
C THR A 487 -14.29 15.53 -13.98
N ALA A 488 -14.46 16.85 -14.05
CA ALA A 488 -15.21 17.67 -13.09
C ALA A 488 -16.70 17.30 -12.98
N CYS A 489 -17.35 16.92 -14.09
CA CYS A 489 -18.72 16.42 -14.06
C CYS A 489 -18.78 15.11 -13.26
N GLY A 490 -17.87 14.16 -13.55
CA GLY A 490 -17.79 12.89 -12.83
C GLY A 490 -17.49 13.07 -11.35
N ASP A 491 -16.57 13.97 -10.98
CA ASP A 491 -16.26 14.25 -9.57
C ASP A 491 -17.45 14.85 -8.84
N CYS A 492 -18.20 15.74 -9.47
CA CYS A 492 -19.40 16.33 -8.86
C CYS A 492 -20.51 15.29 -8.67
N MET A 493 -20.72 14.40 -9.67
CA MET A 493 -21.64 13.27 -9.55
C MET A 493 -21.23 12.33 -8.41
N LEU A 494 -19.94 12.02 -8.29
CA LEU A 494 -19.43 11.17 -7.20
C LEU A 494 -19.74 11.77 -5.84
N LEU A 495 -19.48 13.06 -5.63
CA LEU A 495 -19.77 13.72 -4.35
C LEU A 495 -21.27 13.71 -4.02
N HIS A 496 -22.11 14.00 -5.01
CA HIS A 496 -23.57 13.97 -4.87
C HIS A 496 -24.05 12.57 -4.42
N LEU A 497 -23.60 11.54 -5.13
CA LEU A 497 -23.99 10.15 -4.87
C LEU A 497 -23.41 9.59 -3.56
N VAL A 498 -22.20 9.99 -3.17
CA VAL A 498 -21.64 9.67 -1.85
C VAL A 498 -22.49 10.31 -0.75
N GLY A 499 -22.92 11.56 -0.93
CA GLY A 499 -23.84 12.25 -0.02
C GLY A 499 -25.18 11.52 0.12
N GLN A 500 -25.76 11.07 -0.99
CA GLN A 500 -26.99 10.27 -1.00
C GLN A 500 -26.82 8.88 -0.36
N SER A 501 -25.61 8.31 -0.38
CA SER A 501 -25.31 7.00 0.20
C SER A 501 -25.19 7.00 1.73
N GLY A 502 -25.32 8.16 2.37
CA GLY A 502 -25.27 8.31 3.82
C GLY A 502 -23.86 8.34 4.39
N LYS A 503 -23.69 7.85 5.62
CA LYS A 503 -22.48 8.09 6.43
C LYS A 503 -21.31 7.15 6.17
N GLN A 504 -21.54 5.96 5.62
CA GLN A 504 -20.52 4.90 5.50
C GLN A 504 -20.59 4.08 4.21
N GLY A 505 -21.77 3.94 3.59
CA GLY A 505 -21.96 3.13 2.39
C GLY A 505 -21.84 3.89 1.07
N LEU A 506 -22.14 3.17 -0.01
CA LEU A 506 -22.17 3.61 -1.41
C LEU A 506 -23.49 3.19 -2.11
N SER A 507 -24.59 3.02 -1.36
CA SER A 507 -25.86 2.51 -1.89
C SER A 507 -26.40 3.23 -3.12
N ALA A 508 -26.11 4.52 -3.31
CA ALA A 508 -26.58 5.27 -4.47
C ALA A 508 -25.91 4.81 -5.79
N PHE A 509 -24.70 4.26 -5.73
CA PHE A 509 -23.95 3.78 -6.89
C PHE A 509 -24.35 2.39 -7.35
N LEU A 510 -24.87 1.56 -6.44
CA LEU A 510 -24.98 0.13 -6.66
C LEU A 510 -26.27 -0.24 -7.41
N PRO A 511 -26.21 -1.24 -8.31
CA PRO A 511 -27.39 -1.73 -9.00
C PRO A 511 -28.37 -2.42 -8.03
N PRO A 512 -29.66 -2.51 -8.40
CA PRO A 512 -30.62 -3.37 -7.73
C PRO A 512 -30.14 -4.85 -7.66
N PRO A 513 -30.50 -5.59 -6.59
CA PRO A 513 -29.98 -6.94 -6.33
C PRO A 513 -30.53 -8.03 -7.27
N ASP A 514 -31.60 -7.73 -8.00
CA ASP A 514 -32.30 -8.61 -8.94
C ASP A 514 -31.71 -8.57 -10.35
N LEU A 515 -30.87 -7.58 -10.67
CA LEU A 515 -30.21 -7.51 -11.96
C LEU A 515 -29.09 -8.55 -12.08
N VAL A 516 -28.94 -9.12 -13.27
CA VAL A 516 -27.86 -10.03 -13.63
C VAL A 516 -26.98 -9.42 -14.72
N MET A 517 -25.75 -9.91 -14.83
CA MET A 517 -24.84 -9.58 -15.92
C MET A 517 -23.81 -10.71 -16.11
N PRO A 518 -23.07 -10.73 -17.24
CA PRO A 518 -21.90 -11.59 -17.37
C PRO A 518 -20.87 -11.29 -16.28
N SER A 519 -20.20 -12.32 -15.77
CA SER A 519 -19.11 -12.14 -14.81
C SER A 519 -18.01 -11.22 -15.39
N LEU A 520 -17.58 -10.24 -14.61
CA LEU A 520 -16.52 -9.31 -14.98
C LEU A 520 -15.49 -9.21 -13.85
N THR A 521 -14.21 -9.38 -14.17
CA THR A 521 -13.11 -9.22 -13.21
C THR A 521 -12.53 -7.81 -13.22
N THR A 522 -12.41 -7.20 -14.39
CA THR A 522 -11.80 -5.88 -14.61
C THR A 522 -12.51 -5.15 -15.73
N LEU A 523 -12.66 -3.83 -15.61
CA LEU A 523 -13.04 -2.98 -16.74
C LEU A 523 -11.93 -2.98 -17.83
N PRO A 524 -12.24 -2.59 -19.08
CA PRO A 524 -11.29 -2.57 -20.20
C PRO A 524 -9.88 -2.06 -19.83
N LEU A 525 -8.86 -2.84 -20.24
CA LEU A 525 -7.44 -2.61 -19.94
C LEU A 525 -6.72 -2.00 -21.16
N THR A 526 -7.24 -0.87 -21.65
CA THR A 526 -6.63 -0.12 -22.76
C THR A 526 -5.84 1.08 -22.24
N SER A 527 -4.80 1.49 -22.98
CA SER A 527 -4.00 2.69 -22.65
C SER A 527 -4.78 3.99 -22.82
N THR A 528 -5.78 4.02 -23.70
CA THR A 528 -6.65 5.18 -23.91
C THR A 528 -8.13 4.80 -23.83
N PHE A 529 -8.98 5.75 -23.46
CA PHE A 529 -10.42 5.51 -23.37
C PHE A 529 -11.08 5.35 -24.75
N LYS A 530 -10.56 6.01 -25.80
CA LYS A 530 -11.17 6.04 -27.14
C LYS A 530 -11.33 4.65 -27.78
N ASP A 531 -10.47 3.72 -27.38
CA ASP A 531 -10.43 2.36 -27.93
C ASP A 531 -11.25 1.36 -27.10
N SER A 532 -11.98 1.83 -26.09
CA SER A 532 -12.71 0.98 -25.14
C SER A 532 -14.22 1.08 -25.28
N ASP A 533 -14.87 -0.08 -25.15
CA ASP A 533 -16.31 -0.21 -24.98
C ASP A 533 -16.62 -0.67 -23.56
N PHE A 534 -17.40 0.14 -22.85
CA PHE A 534 -17.77 -0.08 -21.45
C PHE A 534 -19.22 -0.54 -21.27
N SER A 535 -19.96 -0.78 -22.35
CA SER A 535 -21.31 -1.33 -22.30
C SER A 535 -21.32 -2.74 -21.71
N ILE A 536 -22.46 -3.15 -21.15
CA ILE A 536 -22.66 -4.53 -20.74
C ILE A 536 -22.83 -5.35 -22.01
N LYS A 537 -21.87 -6.23 -22.33
CA LYS A 537 -22.00 -7.04 -23.55
C LYS A 537 -23.08 -8.11 -23.36
N PRO A 538 -23.96 -8.31 -24.36
CA PRO A 538 -24.95 -9.36 -24.31
C PRO A 538 -24.28 -10.73 -24.17
N PHE A 539 -24.96 -11.60 -23.43
CA PHE A 539 -24.46 -12.90 -23.02
C PHE A 539 -24.19 -13.81 -24.22
N SER A 540 -22.92 -14.15 -24.48
CA SER A 540 -22.57 -15.06 -25.59
C SER A 540 -22.16 -16.47 -25.14
N ALA A 541 -21.68 -16.69 -23.90
CA ALA A 541 -21.34 -18.03 -23.36
C ALA A 541 -20.86 -18.04 -21.87
N GLY A 542 -21.13 -17.00 -21.08
CA GLY A 542 -20.52 -16.82 -19.75
C GLY A 542 -21.26 -17.51 -18.59
N LYS A 543 -20.78 -17.38 -17.36
CA LYS A 543 -21.59 -17.63 -16.16
C LYS A 543 -22.29 -16.33 -15.77
N GLU A 544 -23.62 -16.33 -15.69
CA GLU A 544 -24.35 -15.19 -15.14
C GLU A 544 -24.07 -15.05 -13.64
N ALA A 545 -23.92 -13.81 -13.20
CA ALA A 545 -23.78 -13.45 -11.80
C ALA A 545 -24.72 -12.30 -11.47
N LYS A 546 -25.07 -12.15 -10.19
CA LYS A 546 -25.82 -10.96 -9.75
C LYS A 546 -24.96 -9.74 -10.01
N ARG A 547 -25.56 -8.72 -10.61
CA ARG A 547 -24.87 -7.48 -11.01
C ARG A 547 -24.25 -6.77 -9.81
N LEU A 548 -24.93 -6.82 -8.67
CA LEU A 548 -24.42 -6.30 -7.40
C LEU A 548 -23.12 -7.00 -6.96
N ASP A 549 -23.04 -8.32 -7.08
CA ASP A 549 -21.86 -9.10 -6.67
C ASP A 549 -20.68 -8.78 -7.60
N VAL A 550 -20.92 -8.67 -8.91
CA VAL A 550 -19.90 -8.26 -9.89
C VAL A 550 -19.36 -6.86 -9.59
N VAL A 551 -20.26 -5.89 -9.37
CA VAL A 551 -19.88 -4.51 -9.05
C VAL A 551 -19.09 -4.44 -7.74
N THR A 552 -19.55 -5.12 -6.68
CA THR A 552 -18.87 -5.06 -5.38
C THR A 552 -17.53 -5.76 -5.39
N ALA A 553 -17.37 -6.85 -6.16
CA ALA A 553 -16.06 -7.47 -6.39
C ALA A 553 -15.11 -6.53 -7.16
N LEU A 554 -15.62 -5.81 -8.18
CA LEU A 554 -14.85 -4.82 -8.91
C LEU A 554 -14.40 -3.66 -8.02
N LEU A 555 -15.30 -3.15 -7.15
CA LEU A 555 -14.96 -2.09 -6.20
C LEU A 555 -13.95 -2.56 -5.14
N ALA A 556 -14.10 -3.79 -4.61
CA ALA A 556 -13.16 -4.38 -3.66
C ALA A 556 -11.74 -4.44 -4.21
N ARG A 557 -11.59 -4.75 -5.49
CA ARG A 557 -10.28 -4.86 -6.16
C ARG A 557 -9.46 -3.56 -6.11
N TYR A 558 -10.11 -2.40 -6.20
CA TYR A 558 -9.46 -1.08 -6.18
C TYR A 558 -9.75 -0.29 -4.90
N ALA A 559 -10.30 -0.95 -3.87
CA ALA A 559 -10.48 -0.34 -2.57
C ALA A 559 -9.12 0.16 -2.07
N HIS A 560 -9.14 1.34 -1.48
CA HIS A 560 -7.94 2.01 -1.02
C HIS A 560 -8.26 3.02 0.07
N SER A 561 -7.21 3.50 0.71
CA SER A 561 -7.25 4.54 1.72
C SER A 561 -6.12 5.51 1.47
N VAL A 562 -6.36 6.79 1.72
CA VAL A 562 -5.36 7.85 1.59
C VAL A 562 -5.15 8.48 2.94
N ILE A 563 -3.88 8.56 3.35
CA ILE A 563 -3.44 9.37 4.48
C ILE A 563 -2.74 10.59 3.90
N LEU A 564 -3.25 11.77 4.22
CA LEU A 564 -2.57 13.02 3.90
C LEU A 564 -1.50 13.27 4.96
N ILE A 565 -0.24 13.38 4.53
CA ILE A 565 0.89 13.58 5.43
C ILE A 565 1.57 14.92 5.13
N GLU A 566 1.91 15.64 6.19
CA GLU A 566 2.74 16.84 6.15
C GLU A 566 4.20 16.48 5.79
N PRO A 567 4.93 17.36 5.07
CA PRO A 567 6.21 17.01 4.44
C PRO A 567 7.36 16.65 5.39
N HIS A 568 7.23 16.89 6.70
CA HIS A 568 8.32 16.78 7.67
C HIS A 568 8.71 15.34 8.08
N ILE A 569 8.16 14.32 7.41
CA ILE A 569 8.48 12.91 7.67
C ILE A 569 9.71 12.39 6.90
N THR A 570 10.26 13.24 6.03
CA THR A 570 11.51 13.00 5.32
C THR A 570 12.46 14.16 5.66
N PRO A 571 13.41 13.98 6.60
CA PRO A 571 14.25 15.07 7.08
C PRO A 571 15.18 15.54 5.96
N THR A 572 15.37 16.84 5.88
CA THR A 572 16.32 17.48 4.97
C THR A 572 17.69 17.52 5.62
N MET A 573 18.58 16.63 5.17
CA MET A 573 19.95 16.54 5.70
C MET A 573 20.90 17.56 5.05
N ALA A 574 20.44 18.80 4.81
CA ALA A 574 21.18 19.80 4.04
C ALA A 574 22.40 20.36 4.78
N ASN A 575 22.37 20.40 6.12
CA ASN A 575 23.50 20.76 6.96
C ASN A 575 23.28 20.26 8.39
N ARG A 576 24.28 20.41 9.26
CA ARG A 576 24.24 19.98 10.66
C ARG A 576 23.04 20.55 11.43
N SER A 577 22.79 21.85 11.32
CA SER A 577 21.71 22.52 12.06
C SER A 577 20.33 22.09 11.61
N ALA A 578 20.12 21.97 10.29
CA ALA A 578 18.89 21.49 9.69
C ALA A 578 18.64 20.02 10.09
N THR A 579 19.67 19.18 10.00
CA THR A 579 19.59 17.78 10.42
C THR A 579 19.22 17.64 11.90
N ALA A 580 19.85 18.42 12.79
CA ALA A 580 19.54 18.39 14.21
C ALA A 580 18.10 18.85 14.51
N LEU A 581 17.64 19.91 13.83
CA LEU A 581 16.28 20.41 13.95
C LEU A 581 15.26 19.38 13.45
N ASP A 582 15.51 18.78 12.29
CA ASP A 582 14.62 17.79 11.69
C ASP A 582 14.55 16.51 12.52
N LEU A 583 15.68 16.00 13.02
CA LEU A 583 15.69 14.86 13.95
C LEU A 583 14.92 15.17 15.25
N THR A 584 15.04 16.40 15.76
CA THR A 584 14.26 16.85 16.93
C THR A 584 12.77 16.90 16.61
N TYR A 585 12.41 17.36 15.40
CA TYR A 585 11.02 17.36 14.95
C TYR A 585 10.47 15.93 14.82
N LEU A 586 11.26 15.00 14.28
CA LEU A 586 10.87 13.59 14.18
C LEU A 586 10.61 12.96 15.56
N GLU A 587 11.34 13.35 16.60
CA GLU A 587 11.06 12.92 17.99
C GLU A 587 9.72 13.42 18.52
N LEU A 588 9.25 14.57 18.03
CA LEU A 588 7.98 15.18 18.43
C LEU A 588 6.83 14.80 17.50
N SER A 589 7.13 14.16 16.36
CA SER A 589 6.15 13.79 15.35
C SER A 589 5.42 12.51 15.73
N SER A 590 4.10 12.45 15.49
CA SER A 590 3.26 11.26 15.66
C SER A 590 3.26 10.35 14.43
N SER A 591 4.27 10.47 13.56
CA SER A 591 4.32 9.74 12.30
C SER A 591 4.71 8.28 12.52
N SER A 592 3.95 7.36 11.91
CA SER A 592 4.18 5.92 12.04
C SER A 592 5.46 5.42 11.36
N ALA A 593 5.89 6.12 10.31
CA ALA A 593 7.11 5.84 9.58
C ALA A 593 7.74 7.13 9.07
N VAL A 594 9.06 7.11 8.91
CA VAL A 594 9.89 8.20 8.41
C VAL A 594 10.83 7.67 7.34
N SER A 595 11.33 8.55 6.48
CA SER A 595 12.26 8.17 5.41
C SER A 595 13.52 9.00 5.50
N PHE A 596 14.69 8.37 5.49
CA PHE A 596 15.99 9.03 5.47
C PHE A 596 16.59 9.10 4.07
N LYS A 597 15.76 9.32 3.04
CA LYS A 597 16.27 9.48 1.68
C LYS A 597 17.18 10.73 1.64
N GLN A 598 18.44 10.54 1.28
CA GLN A 598 19.37 11.66 1.08
C GLN A 598 18.82 12.54 -0.05
N HIS A 599 18.39 13.76 0.29
CA HIS A 599 17.85 14.69 -0.68
C HIS A 599 18.97 15.50 -1.32
N GLY A 600 19.32 15.12 -2.55
CA GLY A 600 20.09 15.94 -3.48
C GLY A 600 21.59 15.66 -3.48
N PRO A 601 22.30 16.12 -4.54
CA PRO A 601 23.75 16.24 -4.50
C PRO A 601 24.15 17.17 -3.35
N PRO A 602 25.33 16.99 -2.73
CA PRO A 602 25.83 17.87 -1.66
C PRO A 602 25.57 19.33 -2.02
N SER A 603 25.00 20.09 -1.09
CA SER A 603 24.63 21.50 -1.31
C SER A 603 25.83 22.37 -1.73
N ASP A 604 27.04 21.86 -1.54
CA ASP A 604 28.29 22.38 -2.09
C ASP A 604 29.26 21.22 -2.38
N PRO A 605 29.77 21.05 -3.62
CA PRO A 605 30.79 20.04 -3.94
C PRO A 605 32.11 20.23 -3.17
N HIS A 606 32.28 21.33 -2.42
CA HIS A 606 33.44 21.61 -1.58
C HIS A 606 33.25 21.31 -0.08
N HIS A 607 32.08 20.84 0.37
CA HIS A 607 31.85 20.47 1.76
C HIS A 607 31.80 18.94 1.94
N ASP A 608 32.86 18.36 2.54
CA ASP A 608 32.97 16.96 3.00
C ASP A 608 32.03 16.62 4.19
N GLU A 609 30.96 17.38 4.42
CA GLU A 609 30.14 17.26 5.64
C GLU A 609 29.14 16.08 5.59
N ASP A 610 28.76 15.59 4.41
CA ASP A 610 27.70 14.58 4.25
C ASP A 610 27.99 13.25 4.97
N PRO A 611 29.19 12.63 4.83
CA PRO A 611 29.49 11.37 5.55
C PRO A 611 29.55 11.58 7.07
N TRP A 612 29.95 12.77 7.50
CA TRP A 612 30.06 13.12 8.91
C TRP A 612 28.69 13.37 9.56
N ILE A 613 27.79 14.07 8.87
CA ILE A 613 26.39 14.29 9.30
C ILE A 613 25.70 12.93 9.46
N TRP A 614 25.85 12.05 8.47
CA TRP A 614 25.31 10.69 8.51
C TRP A 614 25.82 9.91 9.74
N THR A 615 27.15 9.79 9.85
CA THR A 615 27.79 8.93 10.84
C THR A 615 27.62 9.46 12.26
N ARG A 616 27.63 10.79 12.47
CA ARG A 616 27.57 11.36 13.82
C ARG A 616 26.17 11.70 14.32
N TYR A 617 25.23 12.06 13.44
CA TYR A 617 23.89 12.46 13.87
C TYR A 617 22.88 11.36 13.63
N VAL A 618 22.74 10.93 12.37
CA VAL A 618 21.67 9.97 12.02
C VAL A 618 21.96 8.60 12.63
N ARG A 619 23.17 8.05 12.46
CA ARG A 619 23.53 6.76 13.07
C ARG A 619 23.47 6.80 14.60
N ALA A 620 23.87 7.90 15.24
CA ALA A 620 23.79 8.05 16.69
C ALA A 620 22.34 8.13 17.19
N TRP A 621 21.49 8.88 16.47
CA TRP A 621 20.06 8.98 16.75
C TRP A 621 19.37 7.61 16.60
N LEU A 622 19.62 6.93 15.47
CA LEU A 622 19.11 5.57 15.21
C LEU A 622 19.60 4.56 16.26
N GLY A 623 20.89 4.63 16.62
CA GLY A 623 21.47 3.77 17.66
C GLY A 623 20.88 3.99 19.04
N THR A 624 20.50 5.23 19.36
CA THR A 624 19.83 5.56 20.63
C THR A 624 18.37 5.09 20.62
N ARG A 625 17.66 5.25 19.50
CA ARG A 625 16.24 4.90 19.37
C ARG A 625 16.00 3.40 19.19
N PHE A 626 16.93 2.71 18.53
CA PHE A 626 16.86 1.28 18.19
C PHE A 626 18.14 0.54 18.65
N PRO A 627 18.43 0.52 19.97
CA PRO A 627 19.71 0.05 20.50
C PRO A 627 19.86 -1.48 20.45
N PHE A 628 18.75 -2.21 20.36
CA PHE A 628 18.76 -3.67 20.47
C PHE A 628 19.14 -4.32 19.14
N ALA A 629 20.22 -5.10 19.16
CA ALA A 629 20.62 -5.93 18.04
C ALA A 629 19.59 -7.03 17.76
N MET A 630 19.43 -7.37 16.49
CA MET A 630 18.56 -8.46 16.06
C MET A 630 19.27 -9.80 16.28
N ARG A 631 18.53 -10.91 16.43
CA ARG A 631 19.16 -12.22 16.69
C ARG A 631 20.01 -12.72 15.53
N PHE A 632 19.57 -12.45 14.31
CA PHE A 632 20.31 -12.72 13.09
C PHE A 632 21.30 -11.59 12.73
N GLU A 633 21.59 -10.66 13.66
CA GLU A 633 22.69 -9.71 13.51
C GLU A 633 23.97 -10.36 14.06
N SER A 634 24.95 -10.63 13.19
CA SER A 634 26.24 -11.14 13.63
C SER A 634 26.89 -10.12 14.56
N PRO A 635 27.54 -10.54 15.65
CA PRO A 635 28.33 -9.65 16.50
C PRO A 635 29.56 -9.20 15.71
N THR A 636 29.40 -8.25 14.80
CA THR A 636 30.55 -7.61 14.17
C THR A 636 31.25 -6.76 15.22
N THR A 637 32.58 -6.81 15.23
CA THR A 637 33.44 -6.04 16.12
C THR A 637 33.50 -4.54 15.79
N GLU A 638 32.61 -4.05 14.91
CA GLU A 638 32.61 -2.70 14.32
C GLU A 638 31.66 -1.70 15.01
N LEU A 639 31.04 -2.10 16.13
CA LEU A 639 30.15 -1.23 16.91
C LEU A 639 30.91 -0.18 17.74
#